data_AF-A0A6M2Z7N9-F1
#
_entry.id   AF-A0A6M2Z7N9-F1
#
_cell.length_a   1.000
_cell.length_b   1.000
_cell.length_c   1.000
_cell.angle_alpha   90.00
_cell.angle_beta   90.00
_cell.angle_gamma   90.00
#
_symmetry.space_group_name_H-M   'P 1'
#
loop_
_entity.id
_entity.type
_entity.pdbx_description
1 polymer ?
#
loop_
_entity_poly.entity_id
_entity_poly.type
_entity_poly.pdbx_seq_one_letter_code
_entity_poly.pdbx_strand_id
1 'polypeptide(L)'
;MTKLKRLATKEDEIVDVKIPISNEELKDRAKQYDLLTPKRFATRYNKMLFLPTSFKWNGSEYPIQYNYCINPFCCNFGKEQHKFKDVKGKPSRYKMTGSSKDKGHKGMYCNDNPIGRGVSQNCTVTPLSNWSVVEEIKRLIEINSIQDVEPDYQFHKEGCSEEESTPFNEPKQFYKRGKSRGKSQRYQCKACKKFTNVLPKREETTTYHQQKNTILPMFAKMVVGRVSVSRTCDILGIGVGTYYHKLEWLYRRCLEFLERYETQPLQTKKFNEMWLNTDKMHYYLNNVRKKGQGSKKYTGFEDLNMQTYIVVSAEVLSRYVFRSDVAYDWNISMDELNEDTRKFKEDHLNTFSRKNDRLDWSYYPQEPSANDSENRNAYLHELGKITNRSRFVDGLNVDAPYTTTAHYWLIKQMVNADEWRMISDDDFSIRNAFYRVFTKELRLSDAHHFICQVNKTKSRKQCLKEFGQAKAELLDWGDIRGFKTKFLRTLASHYLTELLTSHQFHEEAISKDGERYRKYADNPIKHPLATKDKGFYSVDCRTDLSALEPNEIAKMLLNVNDHSTNSFIQQIRRYISSLERPLTTARGDKKSYIYANFNPKYAQFAITILRTYYNFCRPFKSADKKVLTPAQRLGITDKQFDWKDIIYFK
;
A
#
# COMPACT_ATOMS: atom_id res chain seq x y z
N MET A 1 3.99 -32.65 -1.23
CA MET A 1 4.41 -32.61 -2.66
C MET A 1 3.97 -31.29 -3.23
N THR A 2 4.89 -30.44 -3.69
CA THR A 2 4.58 -29.04 -4.04
C THR A 2 4.03 -28.95 -5.47
N LYS A 3 2.79 -28.49 -5.61
CA LYS A 3 2.14 -28.27 -6.92
C LYS A 3 2.75 -27.06 -7.64
N LEU A 4 2.50 -26.94 -8.94
CA LEU A 4 2.80 -25.70 -9.66
C LEU A 4 1.87 -24.59 -9.14
N LYS A 5 2.35 -23.36 -9.13
CA LYS A 5 1.56 -22.20 -8.66
C LYS A 5 1.17 -21.26 -9.81
N ARG A 6 0.03 -20.59 -9.66
CA ARG A 6 -0.44 -19.46 -10.48
C ARG A 6 -0.60 -18.20 -9.62
N LEU A 7 -0.72 -17.05 -10.26
CA LEU A 7 -1.15 -15.85 -9.55
C LEU A 7 -2.59 -16.03 -9.09
N ALA A 8 -2.90 -15.48 -7.92
CA ALA A 8 -4.27 -15.42 -7.45
C ALA A 8 -5.16 -14.60 -8.39
N THR A 9 -6.43 -14.98 -8.45
CA THR A 9 -7.49 -14.26 -9.17
C THR A 9 -8.65 -13.94 -8.22
N LYS A 10 -9.59 -13.09 -8.66
CA LYS A 10 -10.74 -12.68 -7.83
C LYS A 10 -11.62 -13.88 -7.42
N GLU A 11 -11.64 -14.92 -8.25
CA GLU A 11 -12.43 -16.14 -8.06
C GLU A 11 -11.85 -17.08 -7.00
N ASP A 12 -10.62 -16.84 -6.53
CA ASP A 12 -10.00 -17.66 -5.49
C ASP A 12 -10.53 -17.38 -4.08
N GLU A 13 -11.27 -16.27 -3.90
CA GLU A 13 -11.88 -15.86 -2.63
C GLU A 13 -10.92 -15.95 -1.41
N ILE A 14 -9.65 -15.58 -1.61
CA ILE A 14 -8.58 -15.64 -0.60
C ILE A 14 -8.93 -14.85 0.66
N VAL A 15 -9.73 -13.80 0.47
CA VAL A 15 -10.24 -12.94 1.53
C VAL A 15 -11.76 -12.92 1.43
N ASP A 16 -12.40 -13.49 2.44
CA ASP A 16 -13.86 -13.52 2.60
C ASP A 16 -14.30 -12.28 3.39
N VAL A 17 -14.87 -11.30 2.69
CA VAL A 17 -15.35 -10.05 3.27
C VAL A 17 -16.80 -10.21 3.71
N LYS A 18 -17.06 -10.07 5.01
CA LYS A 18 -18.43 -10.07 5.52
C LYS A 18 -19.12 -8.77 5.14
N ILE A 19 -20.13 -8.85 4.29
CA ILE A 19 -20.94 -7.70 3.88
C ILE A 19 -21.51 -7.04 5.14
N PRO A 20 -21.17 -5.76 5.43
CA PRO A 20 -21.52 -5.11 6.70
C PRO A 20 -22.98 -4.62 6.74
N ILE A 21 -23.82 -5.04 5.79
CA ILE A 21 -25.20 -4.60 5.61
C ILE A 21 -26.11 -5.82 5.69
N SER A 22 -27.14 -5.75 6.54
CA SER A 22 -28.15 -6.81 6.63
C SER A 22 -29.10 -6.80 5.44
N ASN A 23 -29.71 -7.96 5.15
CA ASN A 23 -30.75 -8.05 4.11
C ASN A 23 -31.95 -7.14 4.39
N GLU A 24 -32.26 -6.88 5.66
CA GLU A 24 -33.31 -5.93 6.07
C GLU A 24 -32.95 -4.49 5.68
N GLU A 25 -31.69 -4.09 5.89
CA GLU A 25 -31.23 -2.77 5.47
C GLU A 25 -31.18 -2.65 3.95
N LEU A 26 -30.82 -3.69 3.20
CA LEU A 26 -30.89 -3.67 1.74
C LEU A 26 -32.33 -3.45 1.24
N LYS A 27 -33.31 -4.14 1.84
CA LYS A 27 -34.73 -3.94 1.53
C LYS A 27 -35.19 -2.52 1.89
N ASP A 28 -34.76 -2.00 3.03
CA ASP A 28 -35.06 -0.63 3.44
C ASP A 28 -34.43 0.40 2.49
N ARG A 29 -33.17 0.21 2.08
CA ARG A 29 -32.51 1.05 1.07
C ARG A 29 -33.28 1.05 -0.24
N ALA A 30 -33.67 -0.11 -0.76
CA ALA A 30 -34.45 -0.20 -1.99
C ALA A 30 -35.80 0.54 -1.85
N LYS A 31 -36.51 0.35 -0.73
CA LYS A 31 -37.80 1.00 -0.47
C LYS A 31 -37.68 2.53 -0.33
N GLN A 32 -36.64 3.01 0.33
CA GLN A 32 -36.48 4.44 0.64
C GLN A 32 -35.79 5.24 -0.47
N TYR A 33 -35.20 4.56 -1.47
CA TYR A 33 -34.39 5.18 -2.51
C TYR A 33 -35.17 6.25 -3.28
N ASP A 34 -36.36 5.92 -3.78
CA ASP A 34 -37.19 6.87 -4.54
C ASP A 34 -38.02 7.81 -3.65
N LEU A 35 -38.10 7.52 -2.34
CA LEU A 35 -38.95 8.25 -1.37
C LEU A 35 -38.21 9.39 -0.66
N LEU A 36 -36.90 9.26 -0.47
CA LEU A 36 -36.09 10.19 0.30
C LEU A 36 -35.17 10.98 -0.62
N THR A 37 -34.99 12.27 -0.33
CA THR A 37 -33.92 13.03 -0.96
C THR A 37 -32.55 12.40 -0.63
N PRO A 38 -31.52 12.51 -1.49
CA PRO A 38 -30.19 11.95 -1.24
C PRO A 38 -29.62 12.31 0.14
N LYS A 39 -29.85 13.55 0.60
CA LYS A 39 -29.42 14.00 1.94
C LYS A 39 -30.12 13.24 3.08
N ARG A 40 -31.42 13.01 2.98
CA ARG A 40 -32.21 12.28 3.99
C ARG A 40 -31.84 10.79 3.95
N PHE A 41 -31.68 10.24 2.75
CA PHE A 41 -31.22 8.86 2.55
C PHE A 41 -29.85 8.63 3.20
N ALA A 42 -28.84 9.44 2.86
CA ALA A 42 -27.51 9.37 3.45
C ALA A 42 -27.54 9.45 4.99
N THR A 43 -28.39 10.33 5.54
CA THR A 43 -28.49 10.53 6.99
C THR A 43 -29.08 9.32 7.71
N ARG A 44 -30.06 8.64 7.11
CA ARG A 44 -30.69 7.43 7.65
C ARG A 44 -29.67 6.30 7.90
N TYR A 45 -28.66 6.19 7.03
CA TYR A 45 -27.66 5.12 7.09
C TYR A 45 -26.31 5.57 7.68
N ASN A 46 -26.27 6.73 8.35
CA ASN A 46 -25.05 7.23 9.03
C ASN A 46 -24.51 6.27 10.11
N LYS A 47 -25.36 5.41 10.70
CA LYS A 47 -24.94 4.45 11.74
C LYS A 47 -23.77 3.56 11.29
N MET A 48 -23.65 3.30 9.98
CA MET A 48 -22.57 2.51 9.37
C MET A 48 -21.18 3.07 9.65
N LEU A 49 -21.05 4.38 9.89
CA LEU A 49 -19.79 5.02 10.24
C LEU A 49 -19.10 4.35 11.45
N PHE A 50 -19.89 3.94 12.43
CA PHE A 50 -19.40 3.40 13.70
C PHE A 50 -19.54 1.89 13.82
N LEU A 51 -19.96 1.20 12.76
CA LEU A 51 -19.99 -0.26 12.72
C LEU A 51 -18.68 -0.80 12.11
N PRO A 52 -18.10 -1.87 12.68
CA PRO A 52 -16.94 -2.51 12.10
C PRO A 52 -17.33 -3.25 10.81
N THR A 53 -16.36 -3.44 9.92
CA THR A 53 -16.45 -4.39 8.81
C THR A 53 -15.42 -5.49 9.03
N SER A 54 -15.86 -6.75 9.03
CA SER A 54 -14.97 -7.89 9.28
C SER A 54 -14.66 -8.66 8.01
N PHE A 55 -13.49 -9.28 7.95
CA PHE A 55 -13.15 -10.25 6.91
C PHE A 55 -12.35 -11.42 7.48
N LYS A 56 -12.38 -12.56 6.79
CA LYS A 56 -11.55 -13.73 7.11
C LYS A 56 -10.37 -13.82 6.17
N TRP A 57 -9.20 -14.08 6.75
CA TRP A 57 -7.95 -14.31 6.02
C TRP A 57 -7.03 -15.21 6.84
N ASN A 58 -6.42 -16.22 6.20
CA ASN A 58 -5.56 -17.21 6.85
C ASN A 58 -6.19 -17.86 8.10
N GLY A 59 -7.48 -18.20 8.01
CA GLY A 59 -8.23 -18.85 9.10
C GLY A 59 -8.59 -17.94 10.28
N SER A 60 -8.17 -16.67 10.27
CA SER A 60 -8.46 -15.69 11.32
C SER A 60 -9.48 -14.66 10.83
N GLU A 61 -10.31 -14.16 11.74
CA GLU A 61 -11.26 -13.08 11.47
C GLU A 61 -10.72 -11.75 12.01
N TYR A 62 -10.77 -10.71 11.18
CA TYR A 62 -10.28 -9.38 11.51
C TYR A 62 -11.40 -8.34 11.42
N PRO A 63 -11.79 -7.69 12.53
CA PRO A 63 -12.71 -6.56 12.50
C PRO A 63 -11.97 -5.25 12.20
N ILE A 64 -12.46 -4.47 11.24
CA ILE A 64 -11.94 -3.14 10.90
C ILE A 64 -12.92 -2.06 11.36
N GLN A 65 -12.49 -1.27 12.34
CA GLN A 65 -13.12 -0.01 12.73
C GLN A 65 -12.03 1.04 12.91
N TYR A 66 -12.01 2.05 12.04
CA TYR A 66 -11.03 3.13 12.12
C TYR A 66 -11.62 4.51 12.36
N ASN A 67 -12.94 4.65 12.50
CA ASN A 67 -13.61 5.94 12.69
C ASN A 67 -13.67 6.32 14.18
N TYR A 68 -12.53 6.85 14.65
CA TYR A 68 -12.35 7.44 15.98
C TYR A 68 -11.35 8.61 15.92
N CYS A 69 -11.13 9.29 17.05
CA CYS A 69 -10.15 10.36 17.13
C CYS A 69 -8.75 9.85 16.79
N ILE A 70 -8.05 10.55 15.89
CA ILE A 70 -6.68 10.23 15.47
C ILE A 70 -5.65 11.27 15.94
N ASN A 71 -5.98 12.11 16.93
CA ASN A 71 -5.02 13.01 17.56
C ASN A 71 -4.42 12.31 18.81
N PRO A 72 -3.13 11.93 18.83
CA PRO A 72 -2.52 11.22 19.96
C PRO A 72 -2.63 11.92 21.31
N PHE A 73 -2.78 13.25 21.33
CA PHE A 73 -2.89 14.05 22.56
C PHE A 73 -4.33 14.17 23.09
N CYS A 74 -5.33 13.75 22.31
CA CYS A 74 -6.73 13.89 22.69
C CYS A 74 -7.17 12.75 23.62
N CYS A 75 -7.98 13.05 24.64
CA CYS A 75 -8.52 12.02 25.54
C CYS A 75 -9.41 10.99 24.83
N ASN A 76 -9.92 11.31 23.64
CA ASN A 76 -10.73 10.44 22.80
C ASN A 76 -9.90 9.62 21.79
N PHE A 77 -8.57 9.79 21.74
CA PHE A 77 -7.68 9.08 20.80
C PHE A 77 -7.92 7.58 20.81
N GLY A 78 -8.23 7.02 19.64
CA GLY A 78 -8.41 5.58 19.50
C GLY A 78 -9.56 4.96 20.29
N LYS A 79 -10.52 5.76 20.78
CA LYS A 79 -11.69 5.27 21.51
C LYS A 79 -12.89 5.22 20.58
N GLU A 80 -13.61 4.11 20.58
CA GLU A 80 -14.81 3.93 19.76
C GLU A 80 -15.95 4.86 20.18
N GLN A 81 -16.94 4.97 19.30
CA GLN A 81 -18.15 5.73 19.55
C GLN A 81 -18.89 5.17 20.76
N HIS A 82 -19.24 6.06 21.69
CA HIS A 82 -19.95 5.71 22.89
C HIS A 82 -21.02 6.77 23.17
N LYS A 83 -22.24 6.33 23.50
CA LYS A 83 -23.33 7.21 23.93
C LYS A 83 -23.43 7.18 25.45
N PHE A 84 -23.16 8.30 26.09
CA PHE A 84 -23.15 8.43 27.55
C PHE A 84 -24.59 8.49 28.09
N LYS A 85 -25.19 7.35 28.41
CA LYS A 85 -26.61 7.25 28.80
C LYS A 85 -26.92 7.93 30.14
N ASP A 86 -25.95 7.99 31.03
CA ASP A 86 -26.09 8.47 32.41
C ASP A 86 -25.82 9.97 32.57
N VAL A 87 -25.50 10.66 31.47
CA VAL A 87 -25.23 12.10 31.44
C VAL A 87 -26.42 12.85 30.84
N LYS A 88 -26.75 14.01 31.41
CA LYS A 88 -27.81 14.90 30.88
C LYS A 88 -27.57 15.20 29.39
N GLY A 89 -28.61 15.02 28.57
CA GLY A 89 -28.54 15.18 27.11
C GLY A 89 -27.99 13.98 26.34
N LYS A 90 -27.55 12.92 27.04
CA LYS A 90 -27.03 11.66 26.48
C LYS A 90 -26.05 11.87 25.30
N PRO A 91 -25.01 12.71 25.49
CA PRO A 91 -24.09 13.05 24.42
C PRO A 91 -23.41 11.79 23.89
N SER A 92 -23.03 11.82 22.61
CA SER A 92 -22.16 10.79 22.03
C SER A 92 -20.73 11.31 22.02
N ARG A 93 -19.74 10.41 22.09
CA ARG A 93 -18.31 10.77 22.02
C ARG A 93 -18.00 11.57 20.76
N TYR A 94 -18.60 11.18 19.64
CA TYR A 94 -18.47 11.86 18.37
C TYR A 94 -19.80 12.39 17.88
N LYS A 95 -19.76 13.58 17.26
CA LYS A 95 -20.86 14.11 16.45
C LYS A 95 -20.38 14.31 15.01
N MET A 96 -21.31 14.22 14.07
CA MET A 96 -21.03 14.54 12.67
C MET A 96 -21.01 16.05 12.45
N THR A 97 -20.06 16.53 11.65
CA THR A 97 -19.94 17.94 11.25
C THR A 97 -19.85 18.05 9.73
N GLY A 98 -20.19 19.22 9.18
CA GLY A 98 -20.16 19.50 7.73
C GLY A 98 -21.39 20.25 7.24
N SER A 99 -21.20 21.17 6.29
CA SER A 99 -22.25 21.98 5.67
C SER A 99 -22.82 21.29 4.43
N SER A 100 -24.02 21.70 3.99
CA SER A 100 -24.61 21.25 2.72
C SER A 100 -23.79 21.64 1.48
N LYS A 101 -22.81 22.54 1.62
CA LYS A 101 -21.90 22.95 0.53
C LYS A 101 -20.71 22.01 0.32
N ASP A 102 -20.42 21.10 1.26
CA ASP A 102 -19.17 20.32 1.29
C ASP A 102 -19.21 19.02 0.44
N LYS A 103 -20.13 18.92 -0.54
CA LYS A 103 -20.26 17.79 -1.50
C LYS A 103 -20.07 16.39 -0.88
N GLY A 104 -20.60 16.15 0.32
CA GLY A 104 -20.56 14.83 0.97
C GLY A 104 -19.36 14.56 1.89
N HIS A 105 -18.42 15.50 2.06
CA HIS A 105 -17.31 15.36 3.01
C HIS A 105 -17.74 15.78 4.41
N LYS A 106 -18.52 14.92 5.08
CA LYS A 106 -18.83 15.11 6.50
C LYS A 106 -17.62 14.71 7.36
N GLY A 107 -17.27 15.56 8.31
CA GLY A 107 -16.27 15.26 9.33
C GLY A 107 -16.88 14.60 10.56
N MET A 108 -16.03 14.02 11.38
CA MET A 108 -16.35 13.53 12.72
C MET A 108 -15.66 14.43 13.74
N TYR A 109 -16.43 15.03 14.64
CA TYR A 109 -15.95 15.93 15.67
C TYR A 109 -15.95 15.26 17.04
N CYS A 110 -14.87 15.45 17.80
CA CYS A 110 -14.72 14.95 19.17
C CYS A 110 -15.45 15.85 20.16
N ASN A 111 -16.54 15.37 20.76
CA ASN A 111 -17.18 16.05 21.87
C ASN A 111 -16.34 15.94 23.14
N ASP A 112 -16.55 16.88 24.06
CA ASP A 112 -15.95 16.85 25.38
C ASP A 112 -16.33 15.57 26.11
N ASN A 113 -15.40 15.06 26.92
CA ASN A 113 -15.62 13.85 27.70
C ASN A 113 -16.40 14.21 28.97
N PRO A 114 -17.69 13.83 29.09
CA PRO A 114 -18.51 14.27 30.21
C PRO A 114 -18.14 13.62 31.55
N ILE A 115 -17.20 12.67 31.56
CA ILE A 115 -16.76 11.93 32.76
C ILE A 115 -15.47 12.55 33.34
N GLY A 116 -14.92 13.63 32.78
CA GLY A 116 -13.75 14.33 33.35
C GLY A 116 -12.45 13.49 33.36
N ARG A 117 -12.29 12.57 32.40
CA ARG A 117 -11.06 11.78 32.22
C ARG A 117 -10.28 12.30 31.02
N GLY A 118 -9.72 13.51 31.18
CA GLY A 118 -8.89 14.20 30.21
C GLY A 118 -9.65 15.04 29.18
N VAL A 119 -8.90 15.86 28.45
CA VAL A 119 -9.42 16.93 27.60
C VAL A 119 -9.61 16.50 26.15
N SER A 120 -10.79 16.79 25.60
CA SER A 120 -11.02 16.69 24.15
C SER A 120 -10.44 17.93 23.48
N GLN A 121 -9.57 17.75 22.49
CA GLN A 121 -8.89 18.88 21.83
C GLN A 121 -9.63 19.36 20.58
N ASN A 122 -10.97 19.39 20.62
CA ASN A 122 -11.83 19.84 19.51
C ASN A 122 -11.47 19.21 18.15
N CYS A 123 -11.04 17.95 18.16
CA CYS A 123 -10.46 17.34 16.96
C CYS A 123 -11.55 17.04 15.93
N THR A 124 -11.26 17.39 14.67
CA THR A 124 -12.05 16.98 13.51
C THR A 124 -11.29 15.92 12.74
N VAL A 125 -11.97 14.82 12.41
CA VAL A 125 -11.40 13.69 11.68
C VAL A 125 -12.22 13.44 10.43
N THR A 126 -11.56 13.33 9.28
CA THR A 126 -12.20 12.83 8.06
C THR A 126 -12.47 11.34 8.21
N PRO A 127 -13.73 10.88 8.16
CA PRO A 127 -14.04 9.45 8.27
C PRO A 127 -13.58 8.68 7.03
N LEU A 128 -13.37 7.38 7.19
CA LEU A 128 -13.12 6.43 6.11
C LEU A 128 -14.27 5.41 6.06
N SER A 129 -14.55 4.87 4.90
CA SER A 129 -15.39 3.68 4.81
C SER A 129 -14.61 2.46 5.27
N ASN A 130 -15.00 1.86 6.39
CA ASN A 130 -14.40 0.62 6.88
C ASN A 130 -14.51 -0.50 5.83
N TRP A 131 -15.61 -0.53 5.08
CA TRP A 131 -15.79 -1.49 4.00
C TRP A 131 -14.79 -1.25 2.86
N SER A 132 -14.63 0.00 2.42
CA SER A 132 -13.64 0.34 1.39
C SER A 132 -12.20 0.05 1.83
N VAL A 133 -11.87 0.23 3.11
CA VAL A 133 -10.57 -0.17 3.66
C VAL A 133 -10.37 -1.69 3.55
N VAL A 134 -11.39 -2.48 3.89
CA VAL A 134 -11.33 -3.95 3.76
C VAL A 134 -11.19 -4.39 2.30
N GLU A 135 -11.92 -3.77 1.37
CA GLU A 135 -11.76 -4.06 -0.06
C GLU A 135 -10.35 -3.72 -0.58
N GLU A 136 -9.72 -2.66 -0.07
CA GLU A 136 -8.33 -2.34 -0.42
C GLU A 136 -7.32 -3.33 0.21
N ILE A 137 -7.56 -3.78 1.45
CA ILE A 137 -6.77 -4.85 2.07
C ILE A 137 -6.88 -6.12 1.22
N LYS A 138 -8.11 -6.51 0.84
CA LYS A 138 -8.37 -7.66 -0.04
C LYS A 138 -7.60 -7.54 -1.34
N ARG A 139 -7.70 -6.41 -2.05
CA ARG A 139 -6.95 -6.16 -3.30
C ARG A 139 -5.44 -6.34 -3.10
N LEU A 140 -4.87 -5.73 -2.06
CA LEU A 140 -3.42 -5.80 -1.81
C LEU A 140 -2.95 -7.21 -1.41
N ILE A 141 -3.80 -8.00 -0.76
CA ILE A 141 -3.54 -9.43 -0.49
C ILE A 141 -3.56 -10.22 -1.81
N GLU A 142 -4.63 -10.10 -2.59
CA GLU A 142 -4.84 -10.85 -3.83
C GLU A 142 -3.70 -10.63 -4.82
N ILE A 143 -3.33 -9.37 -5.10
CA ILE A 143 -2.27 -9.08 -6.08
C ILE A 143 -0.93 -9.66 -5.67
N ASN A 144 -0.66 -9.80 -4.36
CA ASN A 144 0.59 -10.36 -3.82
C ASN A 144 0.49 -11.84 -3.45
N SER A 145 -0.58 -12.53 -3.87
CA SER A 145 -0.83 -13.93 -3.55
C SER A 145 -0.69 -14.85 -4.75
N ILE A 146 -0.41 -16.11 -4.44
CA ILE A 146 -0.28 -17.20 -5.40
C ILE A 146 -1.09 -18.39 -4.91
N GLN A 147 -1.67 -19.14 -5.84
CA GLN A 147 -2.46 -20.33 -5.55
C GLN A 147 -1.87 -21.55 -6.25
N ASP A 148 -2.09 -22.72 -5.67
CA ASP A 148 -1.76 -23.98 -6.33
C ASP A 148 -2.63 -24.13 -7.60
N VAL A 149 -2.00 -24.63 -8.66
CA VAL A 149 -2.71 -25.01 -9.87
C VAL A 149 -3.37 -26.34 -9.60
N GLU A 150 -4.70 -26.31 -9.52
CA GLU A 150 -5.57 -27.50 -9.47
C GLU A 150 -6.16 -27.75 -10.87
N PRO A 151 -5.48 -28.55 -11.71
CA PRO A 151 -5.98 -28.86 -13.04
C PRO A 151 -7.14 -29.84 -12.95
N ASP A 152 -8.25 -29.49 -13.62
CA ASP A 152 -9.29 -30.46 -13.94
C ASP A 152 -8.86 -31.28 -15.16
N TYR A 153 -8.82 -32.60 -15.02
CA TYR A 153 -8.38 -33.50 -16.07
C TYR A 153 -9.54 -34.32 -16.60
N GLN A 154 -9.90 -34.06 -17.85
CA GLN A 154 -10.80 -34.96 -18.58
C GLN A 154 -10.01 -36.11 -19.20
N PHE A 155 -10.07 -37.27 -18.56
CA PHE A 155 -9.38 -38.49 -19.02
C PHE A 155 -10.10 -39.25 -20.13
N HIS A 156 -11.39 -38.95 -20.34
CA HIS A 156 -12.26 -39.70 -21.25
C HIS A 156 -12.94 -38.81 -22.29
N LYS A 157 -13.36 -39.42 -23.41
CA LYS A 157 -14.32 -38.81 -24.33
C LYS A 157 -15.72 -38.93 -23.74
N GLU A 158 -16.60 -38.02 -24.13
CA GLU A 158 -18.02 -38.09 -23.79
C GLU A 158 -18.59 -39.45 -24.21
N GLY A 159 -19.32 -40.13 -23.30
CA GLY A 159 -19.87 -41.48 -23.52
C GLY A 159 -18.89 -42.64 -23.37
N CYS A 160 -17.77 -42.45 -22.66
CA CYS A 160 -16.83 -43.53 -22.38
C CYS A 160 -17.38 -44.48 -21.30
N SER A 161 -17.25 -45.79 -21.50
CA SER A 161 -17.68 -46.80 -20.52
C SER A 161 -16.95 -46.77 -19.17
N GLU A 162 -15.87 -45.98 -19.07
CA GLU A 162 -14.99 -45.88 -17.91
C GLU A 162 -14.92 -44.45 -17.37
N GLU A 163 -15.96 -43.63 -17.55
CA GLU A 163 -15.95 -42.18 -17.33
C GLU A 163 -15.50 -41.74 -15.92
N GLU A 164 -15.84 -42.51 -14.88
CA GLU A 164 -15.47 -42.25 -13.48
C GLU A 164 -14.02 -42.66 -13.13
N SER A 165 -13.33 -43.34 -14.04
CA SER A 165 -11.97 -43.80 -13.80
C SER A 165 -10.93 -42.72 -14.08
N THR A 166 -9.85 -42.74 -13.32
CA THR A 166 -8.68 -41.88 -13.52
C THR A 166 -7.40 -42.71 -13.40
N PRO A 167 -6.26 -42.22 -13.91
CA PRO A 167 -4.99 -42.91 -13.74
C PRO A 167 -4.50 -42.96 -12.29
N PHE A 168 -5.17 -42.26 -11.38
CA PHE A 168 -4.79 -42.14 -9.97
C PHE A 168 -5.57 -43.10 -9.07
N ASN A 169 -6.86 -43.36 -9.37
CA ASN A 169 -7.70 -44.32 -8.64
C ASN A 169 -7.67 -45.71 -9.29
N GLU A 170 -7.75 -45.82 -10.62
CA GLU A 170 -7.78 -47.08 -11.36
C GLU A 170 -6.68 -47.14 -12.45
N PRO A 171 -5.39 -47.23 -12.05
CA PRO A 171 -4.27 -47.17 -13.00
C PRO A 171 -4.31 -48.24 -14.09
N LYS A 172 -4.95 -49.39 -13.80
CA LYS A 172 -5.05 -50.52 -14.74
C LYS A 172 -5.88 -50.18 -15.98
N GLN A 173 -6.77 -49.21 -15.92
CA GLN A 173 -7.62 -48.79 -17.04
C GLN A 173 -6.92 -47.79 -17.97
N PHE A 174 -5.67 -47.42 -17.65
CA PHE A 174 -4.88 -46.46 -18.42
C PHE A 174 -3.56 -47.05 -18.89
N TYR A 175 -3.09 -46.60 -20.06
CA TYR A 175 -1.70 -46.73 -20.46
C TYR A 175 -0.93 -45.49 -20.00
N LYS A 176 0.10 -45.69 -19.17
CA LYS A 176 1.10 -44.66 -18.89
C LYS A 176 2.02 -44.54 -20.10
N ARG A 177 1.91 -43.44 -20.83
CA ARG A 177 2.70 -43.16 -22.04
C ARG A 177 3.94 -42.34 -21.71
N GLY A 178 4.80 -42.07 -22.68
CA GLY A 178 5.99 -41.22 -22.45
C GLY A 178 5.64 -39.81 -21.95
N LYS A 179 6.62 -39.07 -21.45
CA LYS A 179 6.42 -37.67 -21.04
C LYS A 179 6.38 -36.75 -22.27
N SER A 180 5.65 -35.64 -22.15
CA SER A 180 5.64 -34.56 -23.15
C SER A 180 6.97 -33.77 -23.12
N ARG A 181 7.19 -32.89 -24.10
CA ARG A 181 8.33 -31.94 -24.07
C ARG A 181 8.34 -31.05 -22.82
N GLY A 182 7.17 -30.76 -22.25
CA GLY A 182 7.02 -30.02 -20.99
C GLY A 182 7.22 -30.86 -19.74
N LYS A 183 7.68 -32.12 -19.87
CA LYS A 183 7.76 -33.14 -18.81
C LYS A 183 6.42 -33.58 -18.22
N SER A 184 5.29 -33.17 -18.80
CA SER A 184 3.95 -33.66 -18.41
C SER A 184 3.85 -35.16 -18.64
N GLN A 185 3.31 -35.89 -17.69
CA GLN A 185 3.07 -37.32 -17.85
C GLN A 185 1.85 -37.54 -18.74
N ARG A 186 1.96 -38.34 -19.81
CA ARG A 186 0.82 -38.69 -20.66
C ARG A 186 0.15 -39.95 -20.17
N TYR A 187 -1.17 -39.92 -20.09
CA TYR A 187 -2.01 -41.10 -19.91
C TYR A 187 -2.93 -41.27 -21.11
N GLN A 188 -3.22 -42.52 -21.45
CA GLN A 188 -4.19 -42.85 -22.48
C GLN A 188 -5.23 -43.80 -21.91
N CYS A 189 -6.51 -43.46 -22.00
CA CYS A 189 -7.59 -44.36 -21.60
C CYS A 189 -7.58 -45.63 -22.47
N LYS A 190 -7.72 -46.81 -21.86
CA LYS A 190 -7.75 -48.08 -22.60
C LYS A 190 -9.04 -48.27 -23.40
N ALA A 191 -10.17 -47.75 -22.93
CA ALA A 191 -11.47 -47.84 -23.59
C ALA A 191 -11.60 -46.82 -24.75
N CYS A 192 -11.74 -45.52 -24.44
CA CYS A 192 -11.99 -44.49 -25.46
C CYS A 192 -10.73 -43.99 -26.21
N LYS A 193 -9.54 -44.49 -25.84
CA LYS A 193 -8.23 -44.14 -26.42
C LYS A 193 -7.83 -42.65 -26.30
N LYS A 194 -8.57 -41.82 -25.55
CA LYS A 194 -8.22 -40.41 -25.32
C LYS A 194 -6.88 -40.29 -24.61
N PHE A 195 -6.08 -39.32 -25.04
CA PHE A 195 -4.84 -38.96 -24.37
C PHE A 195 -5.04 -37.72 -23.50
N THR A 196 -4.50 -37.77 -22.29
CA THR A 196 -4.54 -36.65 -21.33
C THR A 196 -3.15 -36.41 -20.77
N ASN A 197 -2.73 -35.14 -20.75
CA ASN A 197 -1.45 -34.71 -20.21
C ASN A 197 -1.65 -34.27 -18.75
N VAL A 198 -1.02 -34.97 -17.82
CA VAL A 198 -0.97 -34.59 -16.40
C VAL A 198 0.20 -33.64 -16.18
N LEU A 199 -0.10 -32.48 -15.60
CA LEU A 199 0.86 -31.45 -15.25
C LEU A 199 2.03 -32.04 -14.45
N PRO A 200 3.27 -31.67 -14.79
CA PRO A 200 4.43 -32.08 -14.01
C PRO A 200 4.44 -31.40 -12.64
N LYS A 201 5.14 -32.02 -11.69
CA LYS A 201 5.37 -31.43 -10.36
C LYS A 201 6.41 -30.32 -10.43
N ARG A 202 6.43 -29.44 -9.41
CA ARG A 202 7.43 -28.37 -9.27
C ARG A 202 8.86 -28.89 -9.23
N GLU A 203 9.07 -30.04 -8.59
CA GLU A 203 10.35 -30.74 -8.51
C GLU A 203 10.85 -31.20 -9.89
N GLU A 204 9.93 -31.51 -10.81
CA GLU A 204 10.22 -32.01 -12.15
C GLU A 204 10.50 -30.87 -13.15
N THR A 205 9.79 -29.75 -13.00
CA THR A 205 9.97 -28.55 -13.82
C THR A 205 9.58 -27.27 -13.08
N THR A 206 10.43 -26.26 -13.17
CA THR A 206 10.17 -24.88 -12.67
C THR A 206 9.66 -23.96 -13.78
N THR A 207 9.63 -24.46 -15.01
CA THR A 207 9.49 -23.67 -16.24
C THR A 207 8.41 -24.25 -17.15
N TYR A 208 7.41 -24.91 -16.57
CA TYR A 208 6.28 -25.41 -17.35
C TYR A 208 5.63 -24.26 -18.15
N HIS A 209 5.38 -24.48 -19.44
CA HIS A 209 5.00 -23.46 -20.45
C HIS A 209 6.03 -22.37 -20.81
N GLN A 210 7.26 -22.42 -20.29
CA GLN A 210 8.34 -21.52 -20.74
C GLN A 210 9.18 -22.21 -21.82
N GLN A 211 9.14 -21.67 -23.05
CA GLN A 211 9.86 -22.24 -24.19
C GLN A 211 11.35 -21.88 -24.22
N LYS A 212 11.71 -20.65 -23.80
CA LYS A 212 13.11 -20.17 -23.74
C LYS A 212 13.53 -19.94 -22.29
N ASN A 213 14.11 -20.96 -21.65
CA ASN A 213 14.55 -20.88 -20.25
C ASN A 213 15.89 -20.20 -20.04
N THR A 214 16.79 -20.32 -21.02
CA THR A 214 18.16 -19.80 -20.96
C THR A 214 18.19 -18.27 -20.87
N ILE A 215 17.17 -17.59 -21.40
CA ILE A 215 17.08 -16.13 -21.40
C ILE A 215 16.52 -15.54 -20.10
N LEU A 216 15.94 -16.35 -19.19
CA LEU A 216 15.20 -15.83 -18.03
C LEU A 216 16.06 -15.01 -17.06
N PRO A 217 17.29 -15.42 -16.69
CA PRO A 217 18.14 -14.59 -15.83
C PRO A 217 18.54 -13.28 -16.50
N MET A 218 18.75 -13.29 -17.83
CA MET A 218 19.05 -12.07 -18.59
C MET A 218 17.83 -11.15 -18.65
N PHE A 219 16.65 -11.72 -18.90
CA PHE A 219 15.38 -11.00 -18.86
C PHE A 219 15.17 -10.31 -17.51
N ALA A 220 15.36 -11.02 -16.39
CA ALA A 220 15.25 -10.45 -15.06
C ALA A 220 16.21 -9.27 -14.85
N LYS A 221 17.48 -9.41 -15.27
CA LYS A 221 18.47 -8.33 -15.23
C LYS A 221 18.03 -7.11 -16.06
N MET A 222 17.42 -7.31 -17.23
CA MET A 222 16.96 -6.21 -18.10
C MET A 222 15.76 -5.47 -17.53
N VAL A 223 14.78 -6.20 -16.96
CA VAL A 223 13.59 -5.62 -16.31
C VAL A 223 13.98 -4.66 -15.18
N VAL A 224 14.99 -5.03 -14.39
CA VAL A 224 15.55 -4.19 -13.33
C VAL A 224 16.94 -3.68 -13.70
N GLY A 225 17.14 -3.28 -14.96
CA GLY A 225 18.42 -2.85 -15.51
C GLY A 225 18.36 -1.56 -16.33
N ARG A 226 17.23 -0.84 -16.27
CA ARG A 226 16.95 0.36 -17.08
C ARG A 226 16.96 0.09 -18.60
N VAL A 227 16.57 -1.11 -19.00
CA VAL A 227 16.43 -1.45 -20.43
C VAL A 227 14.96 -1.27 -20.81
N SER A 228 14.68 -0.55 -21.89
CA SER A 228 13.31 -0.36 -22.37
C SER A 228 12.68 -1.70 -22.80
N VAL A 229 11.34 -1.75 -22.85
CA VAL A 229 10.61 -2.94 -23.31
C VAL A 229 11.06 -3.34 -24.71
N SER A 230 11.09 -2.40 -25.67
CA SER A 230 11.52 -2.65 -27.04
C SER A 230 12.96 -3.16 -27.10
N ARG A 231 13.88 -2.51 -26.38
CA ARG A 231 15.29 -2.94 -26.39
C ARG A 231 15.48 -4.32 -25.76
N THR A 232 14.71 -4.66 -24.73
CA THR A 232 14.70 -6.01 -24.14
C THR A 232 14.20 -7.04 -25.15
N CYS A 233 13.16 -6.71 -25.91
CA CYS A 233 12.63 -7.56 -26.98
C CYS A 233 13.68 -7.82 -28.06
N ASP A 234 14.37 -6.76 -28.50
CA ASP A 234 15.43 -6.85 -29.52
C ASP A 234 16.60 -7.72 -29.06
N ILE A 235 17.14 -7.47 -27.85
CA ILE A 235 18.31 -8.20 -27.35
C ILE A 235 17.99 -9.69 -27.15
N LEU A 236 16.78 -10.01 -26.68
CA LEU A 236 16.40 -11.40 -26.39
C LEU A 236 15.77 -12.12 -27.59
N GLY A 237 15.52 -11.42 -28.70
CA GLY A 237 14.80 -11.95 -29.85
C GLY A 237 13.43 -12.52 -29.47
N ILE A 238 12.61 -11.70 -28.78
CA ILE A 238 11.26 -12.05 -28.35
C ILE A 238 10.26 -10.96 -28.77
N GLY A 239 8.99 -11.33 -28.97
CA GLY A 239 7.92 -10.35 -29.21
C GLY A 239 7.45 -9.65 -27.94
N VAL A 240 6.78 -8.50 -28.10
CA VAL A 240 6.26 -7.67 -27.00
C VAL A 240 5.24 -8.44 -26.13
N GLY A 241 4.37 -9.27 -26.73
CA GLY A 241 3.48 -10.13 -25.96
C GLY A 241 4.25 -11.10 -25.06
N THR A 242 5.31 -11.72 -25.59
CA THR A 242 6.19 -12.62 -24.82
C THR A 242 6.94 -11.91 -23.69
N TYR A 243 7.28 -10.63 -23.85
CA TYR A 243 7.86 -9.81 -22.78
C TYR A 243 6.90 -9.76 -21.58
N TYR A 244 5.63 -9.39 -21.79
CA TYR A 244 4.67 -9.26 -20.69
C TYR A 244 4.32 -10.61 -20.05
N HIS A 245 4.22 -11.68 -20.84
CA HIS A 245 4.07 -13.03 -20.29
C HIS A 245 5.26 -13.44 -19.40
N LYS A 246 6.49 -13.08 -19.79
CA LYS A 246 7.69 -13.34 -18.97
C LYS A 246 7.77 -12.43 -17.76
N LEU A 247 7.30 -11.19 -17.84
CA LEU A 247 7.21 -10.27 -16.71
C LEU A 247 6.26 -10.83 -15.64
N GLU A 248 5.07 -11.27 -16.05
CA GLU A 248 4.09 -11.90 -15.16
C GLU A 248 4.63 -13.20 -14.54
N TRP A 249 5.30 -14.04 -15.35
CA TRP A 249 5.95 -15.25 -14.86
C TRP A 249 7.03 -14.94 -13.81
N LEU A 250 7.89 -13.96 -14.08
CA LEU A 250 8.96 -13.56 -13.15
C LEU A 250 8.38 -12.95 -11.87
N TYR A 251 7.32 -12.16 -11.99
CA TYR A 251 6.57 -11.63 -10.86
C TYR A 251 6.06 -12.75 -9.95
N ARG A 252 5.38 -13.75 -10.52
CA ARG A 252 4.93 -14.94 -9.79
C ARG A 252 6.09 -15.67 -9.10
N ARG A 253 7.21 -15.84 -9.79
CA ARG A 253 8.42 -16.46 -9.20
C ARG A 253 8.99 -15.67 -8.04
N CYS A 254 8.95 -14.35 -8.10
CA CYS A 254 9.31 -13.51 -6.96
C CYS A 254 8.34 -13.67 -5.79
N LEU A 255 7.02 -13.76 -6.03
CA LEU A 255 6.05 -14.04 -4.95
C LEU A 255 6.28 -15.41 -4.31
N GLU A 256 6.49 -16.46 -5.11
CA GLU A 256 6.82 -17.79 -4.61
C GLU A 256 8.11 -17.77 -3.75
N PHE A 257 9.09 -16.93 -4.14
CA PHE A 257 10.34 -16.79 -3.40
C PHE A 257 10.10 -16.09 -2.06
N LEU A 258 9.34 -15.00 -2.07
CA LEU A 258 9.03 -14.23 -0.86
C LEU A 258 8.19 -15.02 0.14
N GLU A 259 7.24 -15.85 -0.32
CA GLU A 259 6.47 -16.74 0.56
C GLU A 259 7.39 -17.60 1.47
N ARG A 260 8.54 -18.04 0.93
CA ARG A 260 9.51 -18.88 1.66
C ARG A 260 10.57 -18.09 2.41
N TYR A 261 11.12 -17.03 1.81
CA TYR A 261 12.30 -16.33 2.33
C TYR A 261 11.99 -14.96 2.97
N GLU A 262 10.75 -14.48 2.90
CA GLU A 262 10.26 -13.27 3.57
C GLU A 262 9.17 -13.63 4.59
N THR A 263 8.05 -14.23 4.14
CA THR A 263 6.88 -14.47 4.99
C THR A 263 7.19 -15.40 6.15
N GLN A 264 7.77 -16.58 5.89
CA GLN A 264 8.09 -17.54 6.95
C GLN A 264 9.11 -16.99 7.97
N PRO A 265 10.28 -16.43 7.57
CA PRO A 265 11.21 -15.86 8.53
C PRO A 265 10.61 -14.72 9.35
N LEU A 266 9.86 -13.79 8.73
CA LEU A 266 9.27 -12.65 9.44
C LEU A 266 8.20 -13.07 10.45
N GLN A 267 7.42 -14.12 10.17
CA GLN A 267 6.45 -14.67 11.12
C GLN A 267 7.11 -15.27 12.37
N THR A 268 8.30 -15.87 12.22
CA THR A 268 9.02 -16.50 13.33
C THR A 268 9.91 -15.54 14.11
N LYS A 269 10.36 -14.46 13.47
CA LYS A 269 11.32 -13.51 14.06
C LYS A 269 10.58 -12.43 14.85
N LYS A 270 10.99 -12.25 16.11
CA LYS A 270 10.55 -11.16 16.96
C LYS A 270 11.58 -10.03 16.94
N PHE A 271 11.11 -8.79 16.84
CA PHE A 271 11.93 -7.58 16.90
C PHE A 271 11.59 -6.78 18.16
N ASN A 272 12.60 -6.25 18.86
CA ASN A 272 12.37 -5.40 20.02
C ASN A 272 11.77 -4.05 19.58
N GLU A 273 12.36 -3.46 18.53
CA GLU A 273 11.86 -2.23 17.92
C GLU A 273 11.90 -2.35 16.39
N MET A 274 10.96 -1.67 15.73
CA MET A 274 10.90 -1.58 14.28
C MET A 274 10.83 -0.11 13.84
N TRP A 275 11.86 0.32 13.13
CA TRP A 275 11.97 1.66 12.56
C TRP A 275 11.44 1.66 11.13
N LEU A 276 10.22 2.14 10.93
CA LEU A 276 9.62 2.29 9.60
C LEU A 276 9.89 3.68 9.05
N ASN A 277 10.29 3.76 7.79
CA ASN A 277 10.18 4.99 7.02
C ASN A 277 9.17 4.77 5.88
N THR A 278 8.25 5.71 5.70
CA THR A 278 7.22 5.62 4.66
C THR A 278 7.15 6.89 3.83
N ASP A 279 7.11 6.72 2.51
CA ASP A 279 6.97 7.83 1.55
C ASP A 279 6.10 7.40 0.35
N LYS A 280 5.58 8.37 -0.39
CA LYS A 280 4.79 8.17 -1.60
C LYS A 280 5.53 8.67 -2.83
N MET A 281 5.72 7.78 -3.81
CA MET A 281 6.21 8.16 -5.13
C MET A 281 5.03 8.43 -6.06
N HIS A 282 4.91 9.67 -6.55
CA HIS A 282 4.05 9.97 -7.70
C HIS A 282 4.68 9.45 -9.00
N TYR A 283 3.85 8.87 -9.87
CA TYR A 283 4.21 8.57 -11.24
C TYR A 283 3.02 8.77 -12.19
N TYR A 284 3.31 8.95 -13.47
CA TYR A 284 2.31 9.21 -14.51
C TYR A 284 2.25 8.03 -15.47
N LEU A 285 1.03 7.71 -15.89
CA LEU A 285 0.69 6.66 -16.85
C LEU A 285 0.30 7.30 -18.17
N ASN A 286 0.63 6.63 -19.28
CA ASN A 286 0.05 6.98 -20.57
C ASN A 286 -1.41 6.53 -20.58
N ASN A 287 -2.34 7.46 -20.73
CA ASN A 287 -3.77 7.17 -20.73
C ASN A 287 -4.23 6.70 -22.13
N VAL A 288 -4.17 5.39 -22.36
CA VAL A 288 -4.40 4.80 -23.69
C VAL A 288 -5.85 4.33 -23.85
N ARG A 289 -6.45 4.60 -25.02
CA ARG A 289 -7.77 4.10 -25.39
C ARG A 289 -7.75 2.61 -25.70
N LYS A 290 -8.83 1.90 -25.38
CA LYS A 290 -9.06 0.53 -25.83
C LYS A 290 -9.09 0.47 -27.37
N LYS A 291 -8.70 -0.67 -27.93
CA LYS A 291 -8.75 -0.91 -29.38
C LYS A 291 -10.17 -0.68 -29.90
N GLY A 292 -10.32 0.09 -30.98
CA GLY A 292 -11.62 0.42 -31.57
C GLY A 292 -12.34 1.63 -30.94
N GLN A 293 -11.80 2.24 -29.87
CA GLN A 293 -12.41 3.40 -29.20
C GLN A 293 -11.77 4.75 -29.61
N GLY A 294 -10.91 4.76 -30.63
CA GLY A 294 -10.31 5.97 -31.19
C GLY A 294 -11.31 6.73 -32.08
N SER A 295 -11.48 8.03 -31.87
CA SER A 295 -12.38 8.88 -32.65
C SER A 295 -11.72 10.22 -33.00
N LYS A 296 -11.81 10.63 -34.27
CA LYS A 296 -11.36 11.94 -34.77
C LYS A 296 -12.05 13.12 -34.07
N LYS A 297 -13.20 12.90 -33.42
CA LYS A 297 -14.01 13.93 -32.77
C LYS A 297 -13.40 14.43 -31.45
N TYR A 298 -12.47 13.68 -30.85
CA TYR A 298 -11.89 13.97 -29.53
C TYR A 298 -10.38 14.25 -29.57
N THR A 299 -9.80 14.34 -30.77
CA THR A 299 -8.40 14.71 -30.98
C THR A 299 -8.15 16.10 -30.36
N GLY A 300 -7.30 16.17 -29.33
CA GLY A 300 -6.95 17.43 -28.64
C GLY A 300 -7.61 17.67 -27.28
N PHE A 301 -8.60 16.85 -26.88
CA PHE A 301 -9.28 16.92 -25.56
C PHE A 301 -8.91 15.76 -24.63
N GLU A 302 -7.83 15.05 -24.93
CA GLU A 302 -7.44 13.86 -24.18
C GLU A 302 -6.58 14.24 -22.99
N ASP A 303 -6.97 13.76 -21.80
CA ASP A 303 -6.06 13.75 -20.67
C ASP A 303 -5.04 12.63 -20.91
N LEU A 304 -3.94 12.99 -21.57
CA LEU A 304 -2.94 12.06 -22.08
C LEU A 304 -2.20 11.33 -20.95
N ASN A 305 -2.21 11.89 -19.73
CA ASN A 305 -1.47 11.35 -18.60
C ASN A 305 -2.37 11.21 -17.39
N MET A 306 -2.42 10.00 -16.82
CA MET A 306 -3.12 9.76 -15.56
C MET A 306 -2.08 9.67 -14.43
N GLN A 307 -2.24 10.49 -13.40
CA GLN A 307 -1.36 10.42 -12.23
C GLN A 307 -1.84 9.32 -11.28
N THR A 308 -0.91 8.56 -10.73
CA THR A 308 -1.13 7.61 -9.64
C THR A 308 0.07 7.66 -8.69
N TYR A 309 0.07 6.85 -7.65
CA TYR A 309 1.11 6.84 -6.63
C TYR A 309 1.46 5.42 -6.17
N ILE A 310 2.66 5.31 -5.61
CA ILE A 310 3.21 4.09 -5.02
C ILE A 310 3.53 4.41 -3.56
N VAL A 311 2.92 3.69 -2.63
CA VAL A 311 3.26 3.77 -1.20
C VAL A 311 4.42 2.83 -0.92
N VAL A 312 5.51 3.33 -0.36
CA VAL A 312 6.72 2.55 -0.06
C VAL A 312 7.01 2.66 1.43
N SER A 313 7.14 1.51 2.11
CA SER A 313 7.63 1.45 3.48
C SER A 313 8.88 0.58 3.57
N ALA A 314 9.91 1.09 4.24
CA ALA A 314 11.18 0.41 4.44
C ALA A 314 11.69 0.55 5.87
N GLU A 315 12.39 -0.47 6.36
CA GLU A 315 13.10 -0.39 7.63
C GLU A 315 14.31 0.55 7.50
N VAL A 316 14.49 1.45 8.47
CA VAL A 316 15.43 2.58 8.39
C VAL A 316 16.88 2.13 8.32
N LEU A 317 17.28 1.16 9.13
CA LEU A 317 18.68 0.79 9.36
C LEU A 317 19.20 -0.21 8.32
N SER A 318 18.49 -1.30 8.12
CA SER A 318 18.74 -2.36 7.14
C SER A 318 18.41 -1.93 5.72
N ARG A 319 17.54 -0.91 5.55
CA ARG A 319 16.92 -0.49 4.29
C ARG A 319 16.01 -1.56 3.68
N TYR A 320 15.57 -2.56 4.44
CA TYR A 320 14.68 -3.59 3.94
C TYR A 320 13.33 -2.99 3.53
N VAL A 321 12.92 -3.18 2.29
CA VAL A 321 11.63 -2.66 1.81
C VAL A 321 10.56 -3.71 2.08
N PHE A 322 9.67 -3.45 3.05
CA PHE A 322 8.60 -4.39 3.38
C PHE A 322 7.55 -4.42 2.27
N ARG A 323 7.08 -3.26 1.83
CA ARG A 323 6.00 -3.16 0.85
C ARG A 323 6.20 -1.96 -0.07
N SER A 324 5.65 -2.09 -1.28
CA SER A 324 5.69 -1.09 -2.34
C SER A 324 4.45 -1.27 -3.21
N ASP A 325 3.36 -0.59 -2.85
CA ASP A 325 2.02 -0.87 -3.38
C ASP A 325 1.55 0.25 -4.30
N VAL A 326 1.18 -0.11 -5.52
CA VAL A 326 0.56 0.80 -6.50
C VAL A 326 -0.91 1.02 -6.15
N ALA A 327 -1.32 2.27 -6.16
CA ALA A 327 -2.68 2.69 -5.92
C ALA A 327 -3.56 2.68 -7.16
N TYR A 328 -3.78 1.47 -7.66
CA TYR A 328 -4.62 1.24 -8.82
C TYR A 328 -5.22 -0.15 -8.76
N ASP A 329 -6.53 -0.22 -8.88
CA ASP A 329 -7.26 -1.47 -9.01
C ASP A 329 -7.47 -1.75 -10.48
N TRP A 330 -6.68 -2.67 -11.06
CA TRP A 330 -6.83 -3.09 -12.46
C TRP A 330 -7.85 -4.22 -12.65
N ASN A 331 -8.45 -4.73 -11.57
CA ASN A 331 -9.42 -5.80 -11.65
C ASN A 331 -10.87 -5.28 -11.56
N ILE A 332 -11.11 -4.07 -11.05
CA ILE A 332 -12.45 -3.46 -11.02
C ILE A 332 -12.90 -3.03 -12.43
N SER A 333 -14.16 -3.31 -12.76
CA SER A 333 -14.81 -2.85 -13.99
C SER A 333 -15.89 -1.81 -13.70
N MET A 334 -16.27 -1.02 -14.72
CA MET A 334 -17.38 -0.07 -14.59
C MET A 334 -18.74 -0.78 -14.44
N ASP A 335 -18.86 -1.99 -14.99
CA ASP A 335 -20.07 -2.81 -14.85
C ASP A 335 -20.22 -3.30 -13.41
N GLU A 336 -19.14 -3.78 -12.79
CA GLU A 336 -19.10 -4.15 -11.37
C GLU A 336 -19.45 -2.96 -10.47
N LEU A 337 -18.91 -1.77 -10.77
CA LEU A 337 -19.26 -0.54 -10.04
C LEU A 337 -20.75 -0.18 -10.18
N ASN A 338 -21.34 -0.37 -11.36
CA ASN A 338 -22.76 -0.14 -11.60
C ASN A 338 -23.64 -1.14 -10.86
N GLU A 339 -23.28 -2.43 -10.88
CA GLU A 339 -23.97 -3.47 -10.12
C GLU A 339 -23.94 -3.19 -8.61
N ASP A 340 -22.76 -2.86 -8.08
CA ASP A 340 -22.59 -2.46 -6.67
C ASP A 340 -23.47 -1.24 -6.35
N THR A 341 -23.46 -0.21 -7.21
CA THR A 341 -24.25 1.00 -6.98
C THR A 341 -25.74 0.70 -6.97
N ARG A 342 -26.23 -0.10 -7.92
CA ARG A 342 -27.65 -0.49 -8.00
C ARG A 342 -28.09 -1.34 -6.81
N LYS A 343 -27.22 -2.25 -6.35
CA LYS A 343 -27.48 -3.16 -5.23
C LYS A 343 -27.46 -2.43 -3.89
N PHE A 344 -26.47 -1.58 -3.66
CA PHE A 344 -26.23 -0.95 -2.36
C PHE A 344 -26.73 0.49 -2.24
N LYS A 345 -27.17 1.09 -3.36
CA LYS A 345 -27.66 2.47 -3.48
C LYS A 345 -26.61 3.51 -3.08
N GLU A 346 -25.37 3.30 -3.53
CA GLU A 346 -24.18 4.00 -3.02
C GLU A 346 -24.10 5.48 -3.40
N ASP A 347 -24.69 5.83 -4.53
CA ASP A 347 -24.78 7.19 -5.06
C ASP A 347 -25.55 8.14 -4.12
N HIS A 348 -26.46 7.60 -3.32
CA HIS A 348 -27.22 8.33 -2.30
C HIS A 348 -26.63 8.26 -0.87
N LEU A 349 -25.49 7.59 -0.68
CA LEU A 349 -24.83 7.44 0.63
C LEU A 349 -23.74 8.49 0.86
N ASN A 350 -23.32 8.70 2.11
CA ASN A 350 -22.07 9.40 2.38
C ASN A 350 -20.87 8.48 2.06
N THR A 351 -19.71 9.09 1.80
CA THR A 351 -18.44 8.42 1.45
C THR A 351 -18.09 7.26 2.38
N PHE A 352 -18.13 7.50 3.70
CA PHE A 352 -17.82 6.51 4.73
C PHE A 352 -18.78 5.31 4.82
N SER A 353 -19.88 5.30 4.04
CA SER A 353 -20.85 4.20 3.99
C SER A 353 -20.80 3.41 2.68
N ARG A 354 -19.90 3.73 1.75
CA ARG A 354 -19.79 3.09 0.43
C ARG A 354 -18.73 1.98 0.42
N LYS A 355 -18.95 0.88 -0.29
CA LYS A 355 -17.99 -0.19 -0.60
C LYS A 355 -16.82 0.30 -1.46
N ASN A 356 -17.09 1.19 -2.39
CA ASN A 356 -16.13 1.63 -3.41
C ASN A 356 -15.57 3.04 -3.20
N ASP A 357 -15.71 3.62 -1.99
CA ASP A 357 -15.18 4.95 -1.65
C ASP A 357 -13.67 5.08 -1.84
N ARG A 358 -12.95 3.95 -1.84
CA ARG A 358 -11.52 3.91 -2.15
C ARG A 358 -11.18 4.31 -3.59
N LEU A 359 -12.13 4.35 -4.52
CA LEU A 359 -11.86 4.56 -5.95
C LEU A 359 -12.15 6.02 -6.36
N ASP A 360 -11.43 6.53 -7.36
CA ASP A 360 -11.71 7.85 -7.97
C ASP A 360 -13.19 8.03 -8.35
N TRP A 361 -13.86 6.93 -8.70
CA TRP A 361 -15.32 6.85 -8.82
C TRP A 361 -15.87 5.90 -7.76
N SER A 362 -16.36 6.49 -6.67
CA SER A 362 -16.94 5.75 -5.54
C SER A 362 -18.31 5.12 -5.83
N TYR A 363 -18.95 5.48 -6.94
CA TYR A 363 -20.22 4.92 -7.42
C TYR A 363 -20.39 5.18 -8.93
N TYR A 364 -21.36 4.50 -9.54
CA TYR A 364 -21.80 4.72 -10.91
C TYR A 364 -23.09 5.57 -10.94
N PRO A 365 -23.14 6.74 -11.60
CA PRO A 365 -24.32 7.60 -11.65
C PRO A 365 -25.58 6.84 -12.07
N GLN A 366 -26.63 6.94 -11.26
CA GLN A 366 -27.96 6.42 -11.59
C GLN A 366 -28.87 7.55 -12.05
N GLU A 367 -29.93 7.23 -12.79
CA GLU A 367 -30.90 8.24 -13.19
C GLU A 367 -31.53 8.89 -11.95
N PRO A 368 -31.66 10.24 -11.90
CA PRO A 368 -32.21 10.91 -10.73
C PRO A 368 -33.65 10.45 -10.45
N SER A 369 -33.93 10.14 -9.18
CA SER A 369 -35.29 9.84 -8.71
C SER A 369 -36.16 11.11 -8.68
N ALA A 370 -37.47 10.96 -8.51
CA ALA A 370 -38.41 12.10 -8.43
C ALA A 370 -38.09 13.07 -7.27
N ASN A 371 -37.43 12.59 -6.21
CA ASN A 371 -37.08 13.38 -5.03
C ASN A 371 -35.61 13.83 -5.01
N ASP A 372 -34.86 13.61 -6.09
CA ASP A 372 -33.47 13.98 -6.17
C ASP A 372 -33.31 15.49 -6.42
N SER A 373 -32.31 16.08 -5.78
CA SER A 373 -31.94 17.47 -6.01
C SER A 373 -31.13 17.66 -7.28
N GLU A 374 -30.63 16.58 -7.89
CA GLU A 374 -29.81 16.60 -9.08
C GLU A 374 -30.69 16.68 -10.34
N ASN A 375 -30.39 17.61 -11.24
CA ASN A 375 -31.12 17.70 -12.51
C ASN A 375 -30.57 16.73 -13.55
N ARG A 376 -31.37 16.46 -14.60
CA ARG A 376 -30.99 15.53 -15.68
C ARG A 376 -29.66 15.90 -16.35
N ASN A 377 -29.33 17.18 -16.47
CA ASN A 377 -28.09 17.63 -17.11
C ASN A 377 -26.85 17.30 -16.27
N ALA A 378 -26.93 17.45 -14.95
CA ALA A 378 -25.87 17.07 -14.02
C ALA A 378 -25.62 15.56 -14.05
N TYR A 379 -26.68 14.75 -14.02
CA TYR A 379 -26.58 13.30 -14.21
C TYR A 379 -25.90 12.93 -15.55
N LEU A 380 -26.36 13.50 -16.66
CA LEU A 380 -25.78 13.23 -17.98
C LEU A 380 -24.31 13.67 -18.07
N HIS A 381 -23.93 14.73 -17.37
CA HIS A 381 -22.54 15.18 -17.27
C HIS A 381 -21.67 14.17 -16.52
N GLU A 382 -22.08 13.70 -15.35
CA GLU A 382 -21.33 12.69 -14.59
C GLU A 382 -21.29 11.32 -15.31
N LEU A 383 -22.41 10.90 -15.90
CA LEU A 383 -22.45 9.71 -16.75
C LEU A 383 -21.50 9.85 -17.95
N GLY A 384 -21.42 11.05 -18.54
CA GLY A 384 -20.51 11.37 -19.63
C GLY A 384 -19.04 11.19 -19.23
N LYS A 385 -18.66 11.58 -18.01
CA LYS A 385 -17.29 11.36 -17.48
C LYS A 385 -16.97 9.88 -17.35
N ILE A 386 -17.86 9.08 -16.73
CA ILE A 386 -17.64 7.63 -16.58
C ILE A 386 -17.63 6.92 -17.92
N THR A 387 -18.55 7.27 -18.81
CA THR A 387 -18.62 6.73 -20.18
C THR A 387 -17.36 7.07 -20.97
N ASN A 388 -16.77 8.26 -20.75
CA ASN A 388 -15.49 8.59 -21.35
C ASN A 388 -14.37 7.74 -20.74
N ARG A 389 -14.35 7.57 -19.41
CA ARG A 389 -13.35 6.74 -18.72
C ARG A 389 -13.38 5.28 -19.17
N SER A 390 -14.55 4.69 -19.42
CA SER A 390 -14.69 3.28 -19.84
C SER A 390 -14.07 2.98 -21.22
N ARG A 391 -13.77 4.02 -22.02
CA ARG A 391 -13.09 3.92 -23.31
C ARG A 391 -11.58 3.75 -23.20
N PHE A 392 -11.00 3.99 -22.02
CA PHE A 392 -9.56 3.83 -21.72
C PHE A 392 -9.29 2.47 -21.07
N VAL A 393 -8.01 2.10 -20.91
CA VAL A 393 -7.59 0.85 -20.24
C VAL A 393 -8.34 0.65 -18.91
N ASP A 394 -8.78 -0.58 -18.66
CA ASP A 394 -9.59 -0.93 -17.48
C ASP A 394 -8.90 -0.68 -16.15
N GLY A 395 -9.71 -0.61 -15.10
CA GLY A 395 -9.30 -0.33 -13.74
C GLY A 395 -9.52 1.12 -13.31
N LEU A 396 -9.32 1.41 -12.03
CA LEU A 396 -9.51 2.72 -11.42
C LEU A 396 -8.38 3.03 -10.46
N ASN A 397 -8.01 4.31 -10.32
CA ASN A 397 -7.11 4.69 -9.24
C ASN A 397 -7.81 4.43 -7.90
N VAL A 398 -6.98 4.11 -6.93
CA VAL A 398 -7.37 4.06 -5.52
C VAL A 398 -6.93 5.37 -4.86
N ASP A 399 -7.62 5.82 -3.82
CA ASP A 399 -7.34 7.01 -3.03
C ASP A 399 -6.24 6.78 -1.98
N ALA A 400 -5.32 7.75 -1.84
CA ALA A 400 -4.06 7.56 -1.09
C ALA A 400 -4.24 7.15 0.38
N PRO A 401 -5.22 7.71 1.11
CA PRO A 401 -5.51 7.27 2.46
C PRO A 401 -5.88 5.78 2.55
N TYR A 402 -6.63 5.24 1.58
CA TYR A 402 -7.05 3.83 1.59
C TYR A 402 -5.88 2.89 1.33
N THR A 403 -5.11 3.12 0.26
CA THR A 403 -3.93 2.28 -0.04
C THR A 403 -2.92 2.35 1.10
N THR A 404 -2.67 3.51 1.69
CA THR A 404 -1.73 3.65 2.82
C THR A 404 -2.25 2.93 4.07
N THR A 405 -3.55 3.01 4.37
CA THR A 405 -4.15 2.31 5.52
C THR A 405 -4.03 0.79 5.36
N ALA A 406 -4.37 0.25 4.20
CA ALA A 406 -4.23 -1.17 3.91
C ALA A 406 -2.76 -1.62 3.90
N HIS A 407 -1.86 -0.79 3.35
CA HIS A 407 -0.42 -1.02 3.33
C HIS A 407 0.15 -1.18 4.74
N TYR A 408 -0.18 -0.27 5.65
CA TYR A 408 0.25 -0.37 7.04
C TYR A 408 -0.39 -1.54 7.78
N TRP A 409 -1.67 -1.82 7.54
CA TRP A 409 -2.32 -2.97 8.15
C TRP A 409 -1.59 -4.27 7.79
N LEU A 410 -1.20 -4.42 6.53
CA LEU A 410 -0.42 -5.57 6.05
C LEU A 410 0.98 -5.63 6.65
N ILE A 411 1.69 -4.50 6.79
CA ILE A 411 3.00 -4.48 7.47
C ILE A 411 2.86 -4.95 8.92
N LYS A 412 1.81 -4.48 9.61
CA LYS A 412 1.52 -4.89 11.00
C LYS A 412 1.21 -6.38 11.12
N GLN A 413 0.64 -7.02 10.09
CA GLN A 413 0.48 -8.48 10.07
C GLN A 413 1.78 -9.22 9.70
N MET A 414 2.66 -8.58 8.93
CA MET A 414 3.92 -9.19 8.47
C MET A 414 5.01 -9.21 9.54
N VAL A 415 5.05 -8.20 10.41
CA VAL A 415 6.19 -7.96 11.31
C VAL A 415 5.75 -8.04 12.77
N ASN A 416 6.41 -8.90 13.54
CA ASN A 416 6.23 -9.02 14.98
C ASN A 416 7.26 -8.15 15.73
N ALA A 417 6.85 -6.94 16.14
CA ALA A 417 7.68 -6.01 16.87
C ALA A 417 6.99 -5.51 18.15
N ASP A 418 7.76 -5.38 19.24
CA ASP A 418 7.26 -4.83 20.51
C ASP A 418 7.03 -3.32 20.40
N GLU A 419 8.00 -2.59 19.84
CA GLU A 419 7.92 -1.13 19.65
C GLU A 419 8.01 -0.70 18.19
N TRP A 420 7.39 0.45 17.87
CA TRP A 420 7.35 1.01 16.53
C TRP A 420 7.84 2.45 16.50
N ARG A 421 8.67 2.79 15.52
CA ARG A 421 9.17 4.15 15.30
C ARG A 421 8.94 4.48 13.85
N MET A 422 7.97 5.32 13.58
CA MET A 422 7.58 5.69 12.22
C MET A 422 8.20 7.04 11.86
N ILE A 423 8.79 7.12 10.67
CA ILE A 423 9.32 8.34 10.07
C ILE A 423 8.60 8.60 8.75
N SER A 424 8.11 9.82 8.56
CA SER A 424 7.65 10.29 7.25
C SER A 424 7.87 11.78 7.06
N ASP A 425 7.57 12.27 5.85
CA ASP A 425 7.23 13.68 5.64
C ASP A 425 5.91 14.01 6.38
N ASP A 426 5.53 15.29 6.49
CA ASP A 426 4.25 15.70 7.10
C ASP A 426 3.05 15.53 6.14
N ASP A 427 2.89 14.32 5.60
CA ASP A 427 1.78 13.95 4.73
C ASP A 427 0.59 13.42 5.54
N PHE A 428 -0.58 14.05 5.39
CA PHE A 428 -1.78 13.70 6.17
C PHE A 428 -2.25 12.26 5.92
N SER A 429 -2.11 11.73 4.70
CA SER A 429 -2.59 10.38 4.37
C SER A 429 -1.71 9.32 5.03
N ILE A 430 -0.39 9.55 5.08
CA ILE A 430 0.56 8.69 5.79
C ILE A 430 0.33 8.76 7.29
N ARG A 431 0.29 9.98 7.85
CA ARG A 431 0.08 10.21 9.27
C ARG A 431 -1.23 9.61 9.78
N ASN A 432 -2.34 9.91 9.10
CA ASN A 432 -3.66 9.45 9.54
C ASN A 432 -3.80 7.93 9.43
N ALA A 433 -3.19 7.30 8.42
CA ALA A 433 -3.19 5.85 8.27
C ALA A 433 -2.39 5.18 9.40
N PHE A 434 -1.20 5.70 9.71
CA PHE A 434 -0.39 5.20 10.83
C PHE A 434 -1.16 5.28 12.16
N TYR A 435 -1.82 6.42 12.43
CA TYR A 435 -2.60 6.64 13.64
C TYR A 435 -3.88 5.81 13.76
N ARG A 436 -4.35 5.20 12.67
CA ARG A 436 -5.50 4.27 12.68
C ARG A 436 -5.05 2.82 12.85
N VAL A 437 -3.96 2.44 12.20
CA VAL A 437 -3.47 1.05 12.23
C VAL A 437 -2.71 0.75 13.53
N PHE A 438 -1.91 1.71 14.01
CA PHE A 438 -1.06 1.57 15.19
C PHE A 438 -1.65 2.22 16.45
N THR A 439 -2.97 2.42 16.47
CA THR A 439 -3.70 3.08 17.56
C THR A 439 -3.42 2.46 18.93
N LYS A 440 -3.34 1.13 19.00
CA LYS A 440 -3.09 0.42 20.25
C LYS A 440 -1.70 0.76 20.79
N GLU A 441 -0.69 0.63 19.94
CA GLU A 441 0.71 0.85 20.29
C GLU A 441 0.95 2.33 20.64
N LEU A 442 0.35 3.27 19.90
CA LEU A 442 0.42 4.70 20.19
C LEU A 442 -0.22 5.05 21.54
N ARG A 443 -1.32 4.38 21.92
CA ARG A 443 -1.96 4.57 23.23
C ARG A 443 -1.17 3.98 24.39
N LEU A 444 -0.39 2.95 24.15
CA LEU A 444 0.47 2.31 25.14
C LEU A 444 1.86 2.98 25.23
N SER A 445 2.15 3.96 24.36
CA SER A 445 3.47 4.58 24.19
C SER A 445 4.54 3.64 23.61
N ASP A 446 4.12 2.52 23.02
CA ASP A 446 5.01 1.59 22.31
C ASP A 446 5.31 2.08 20.87
N ALA A 447 4.58 3.09 20.38
CA ALA A 447 4.76 3.65 19.05
C ALA A 447 4.95 5.18 19.07
N HIS A 448 5.87 5.67 18.23
CA HIS A 448 6.11 7.11 18.04
C HIS A 448 6.21 7.49 16.57
N HIS A 449 5.77 8.71 16.25
CA HIS A 449 5.79 9.26 14.88
C HIS A 449 6.70 10.50 14.81
N PHE A 450 7.81 10.34 14.11
CA PHE A 450 8.76 11.39 13.82
C PHE A 450 8.55 11.96 12.42
N ILE A 451 8.64 13.28 12.31
CA ILE A 451 8.61 13.99 11.03
C ILE A 451 10.05 14.31 10.63
N CYS A 452 10.40 14.05 9.38
CA CYS A 452 11.68 14.44 8.79
C CYS A 452 11.42 15.41 7.64
N GLN A 453 11.77 16.68 7.79
CA GLN A 453 11.46 17.72 6.82
C GLN A 453 12.72 18.27 6.14
N VAL A 454 12.75 18.14 4.82
CA VAL A 454 13.86 18.57 3.98
C VAL A 454 13.42 19.68 3.07
N ASN A 455 14.21 20.74 2.97
CA ASN A 455 13.96 21.80 1.99
C ASN A 455 14.36 21.34 0.58
N LYS A 456 13.36 20.95 -0.21
CA LYS A 456 13.51 20.41 -1.58
C LYS A 456 13.89 21.48 -2.63
N THR A 457 13.93 22.78 -2.29
CA THR A 457 14.31 23.85 -3.24
C THR A 457 15.81 24.14 -3.27
N LYS A 458 16.58 23.59 -2.31
CA LYS A 458 18.03 23.79 -2.21
C LYS A 458 18.78 23.13 -3.37
N SER A 459 19.76 23.83 -3.90
CA SER A 459 20.73 23.27 -4.85
C SER A 459 21.75 22.37 -4.15
N ARG A 460 22.35 21.43 -4.90
CA ARG A 460 23.42 20.56 -4.36
C ARG A 460 24.60 21.32 -3.77
N LYS A 461 24.95 22.49 -4.35
CA LYS A 461 26.03 23.34 -3.87
C LYS A 461 25.70 23.95 -2.51
N GLN A 462 24.45 24.38 -2.32
CA GLN A 462 23.97 24.87 -1.02
C GLN A 462 23.96 23.76 0.02
N CYS A 463 23.45 22.56 -0.31
CA CYS A 463 23.45 21.41 0.59
C CYS A 463 24.87 21.04 1.07
N LEU A 464 25.85 21.07 0.16
CA LEU A 464 27.24 20.78 0.52
C LEU A 464 27.86 21.85 1.43
N LYS A 465 27.54 23.13 1.21
CA LYS A 465 27.97 24.23 2.08
C LYS A 465 27.39 24.06 3.50
N GLU A 466 26.08 23.81 3.58
CA GLU A 466 25.39 23.57 4.86
C GLU A 466 25.93 22.34 5.59
N PHE A 467 26.28 21.26 4.86
CA PHE A 467 26.93 20.10 5.46
C PHE A 467 28.27 20.46 6.13
N GLY A 468 29.10 21.27 5.47
CA GLY A 468 30.35 21.75 6.04
C GLY A 468 30.13 22.65 7.26
N GLN A 469 29.14 23.55 7.17
CA GLN A 469 28.74 24.43 8.26
C GLN A 469 28.25 23.64 9.49
N ALA A 470 27.33 22.68 9.32
CA ALA A 470 26.81 21.83 10.39
C ALA A 470 27.94 21.11 11.15
N LYS A 471 28.89 20.57 10.38
CA LYS A 471 30.05 19.87 10.94
C LYS A 471 30.91 20.82 11.78
N ALA A 472 31.17 22.03 11.29
CA ALA A 472 31.95 23.03 12.02
C ALA A 472 31.23 23.48 13.30
N GLU A 473 29.94 23.83 13.20
CA GLU A 473 29.08 24.24 14.32
C GLU A 473 29.08 23.18 15.44
N LEU A 474 28.92 21.90 15.09
CA LEU A 474 28.85 20.83 16.09
C LEU A 474 30.21 20.54 16.75
N LEU A 475 31.31 20.68 16.01
CA LEU A 475 32.67 20.51 16.56
C LEU A 475 33.03 21.65 17.51
N ASP A 476 32.72 22.89 17.12
CA ASP A 476 32.93 24.09 17.93
C ASP A 476 32.11 24.03 19.23
N TRP A 477 30.83 23.67 19.13
CA TRP A 477 29.99 23.43 20.31
C TRP A 477 30.58 22.36 21.24
N GLY A 478 31.09 21.25 20.67
CA GLY A 478 31.73 20.18 21.42
C GLY A 478 32.97 20.66 22.19
N ASP A 479 33.78 21.53 21.55
CA ASP A 479 34.99 22.11 22.13
C ASP A 479 34.67 23.09 23.26
N ILE A 480 33.66 23.96 23.07
CA ILE A 480 33.17 24.90 24.10
C ILE A 480 32.68 24.15 25.33
N ARG A 481 32.00 23.01 25.16
CA ARG A 481 31.50 22.16 26.25
C ARG A 481 32.57 21.20 26.82
N GLY A 482 33.79 21.21 26.30
CA GLY A 482 34.91 20.41 26.81
C GLY A 482 34.87 18.92 26.43
N PHE A 483 34.11 18.53 25.41
CA PHE A 483 34.07 17.14 24.93
C PHE A 483 35.35 16.79 24.15
N LYS A 484 36.07 15.75 24.59
CA LYS A 484 37.32 15.30 23.93
C LYS A 484 37.09 14.57 22.60
N THR A 485 35.88 14.08 22.34
CA THR A 485 35.57 13.29 21.14
C THR A 485 35.33 14.19 19.93
N LYS A 486 35.88 13.80 18.77
CA LYS A 486 35.59 14.43 17.47
C LYS A 486 34.59 13.61 16.63
N PHE A 487 34.02 12.54 17.21
CA PHE A 487 33.01 11.72 16.54
C PHE A 487 31.67 12.47 16.51
N LEU A 488 31.28 12.95 15.32
CA LEU A 488 30.09 13.79 15.12
C LEU A 488 28.80 13.18 15.69
N ARG A 489 28.60 11.86 15.55
CA ARG A 489 27.38 11.21 16.06
C ARG A 489 27.31 11.24 17.60
N THR A 490 28.46 11.11 18.27
CA THR A 490 28.54 11.22 19.74
C THR A 490 28.30 12.66 20.19
N LEU A 491 28.93 13.64 19.54
CA LEU A 491 28.70 15.06 19.83
C LEU A 491 27.23 15.45 19.60
N ALA A 492 26.63 14.99 18.50
CA ALA A 492 25.22 15.21 18.19
C ALA A 492 24.30 14.60 19.25
N SER A 493 24.64 13.44 19.81
CA SER A 493 23.89 12.84 20.92
C SER A 493 23.91 13.75 22.14
N HIS A 494 25.08 14.25 22.55
CA HIS A 494 25.20 15.15 23.69
C HIS A 494 24.48 16.48 23.43
N TYR A 495 24.62 17.05 22.24
CA TYR A 495 23.94 18.27 21.84
C TYR A 495 22.42 18.13 21.94
N LEU A 496 21.87 17.04 21.41
CA LEU A 496 20.43 16.78 21.49
C LEU A 496 19.97 16.55 22.92
N THR A 497 20.73 15.80 23.73
CA THR A 497 20.40 15.58 25.15
C THR A 497 20.32 16.91 25.90
N GLU A 498 21.29 17.82 25.71
CA GLU A 498 21.28 19.15 26.32
C GLU A 498 20.11 20.01 25.81
N LEU A 499 19.85 20.00 24.50
CA LEU A 499 18.72 20.73 23.93
C LEU A 499 17.38 20.27 24.52
N LEU A 500 17.19 18.95 24.65
CA LEU A 500 15.95 18.33 25.11
C LEU A 500 15.69 18.47 26.61
N THR A 501 16.61 19.03 27.40
CA THR A 501 16.29 19.44 28.78
C THR A 501 15.40 20.69 28.82
N SER A 502 15.42 21.50 27.77
CA SER A 502 14.66 22.74 27.65
C SER A 502 13.61 22.71 26.53
N HIS A 503 13.82 21.87 25.52
CA HIS A 503 12.92 21.71 24.39
C HIS A 503 11.97 20.52 24.59
N GLN A 504 10.67 20.75 24.39
CA GLN A 504 9.63 19.73 24.41
C GLN A 504 8.82 19.80 23.10
N PHE A 505 8.49 18.65 22.51
CA PHE A 505 7.60 18.55 21.33
C PHE A 505 6.11 18.67 21.67
N HIS A 506 5.81 19.01 22.93
CA HIS A 506 4.46 19.25 23.42
C HIS A 506 4.42 20.56 24.22
N GLU A 507 3.24 21.17 24.25
CA GLU A 507 2.91 22.31 25.10
C GLU A 507 1.98 21.84 26.22
N GLU A 508 2.19 22.33 27.43
CA GLU A 508 1.21 22.21 28.51
C GLU A 508 0.13 23.28 28.37
N ALA A 509 -1.12 22.87 28.52
CA ALA A 509 -2.29 23.73 28.46
C ALA A 509 -3.25 23.42 29.62
N ILE A 510 -4.10 24.37 29.95
CA ILE A 510 -5.13 24.23 30.98
C ILE A 510 -6.51 24.31 30.32
N SER A 511 -7.39 23.37 30.62
CA SER A 511 -8.75 23.36 30.12
C SER A 511 -9.59 24.46 30.78
N LYS A 512 -10.80 24.70 30.29
CA LYS A 512 -11.75 25.62 30.94
C LYS A 512 -12.10 25.20 32.37
N ASP A 513 -12.00 23.91 32.64
CA ASP A 513 -12.31 23.28 33.93
C ASP A 513 -11.06 23.16 34.83
N GLY A 514 -9.92 23.73 34.41
CA GLY A 514 -8.67 23.72 35.20
C GLY A 514 -7.80 22.47 35.04
N GLU A 515 -8.20 21.50 34.21
CA GLU A 515 -7.40 20.30 33.96
C GLU A 515 -6.16 20.60 33.10
N ARG A 516 -4.98 20.17 33.55
CA ARG A 516 -3.76 20.24 32.75
C ARG A 516 -3.75 19.13 31.69
N TYR A 517 -3.38 19.48 30.47
CA TYR A 517 -3.25 18.54 29.37
C TYR A 517 -2.13 18.97 28.42
N ARG A 518 -1.62 18.02 27.63
CA ARG A 518 -0.58 18.28 26.63
C ARG A 518 -1.19 18.41 25.25
N LYS A 519 -0.66 19.30 24.42
CA LYS A 519 -0.96 19.38 22.99
C LYS A 519 0.36 19.37 22.19
N TYR A 520 0.29 18.98 20.93
CA TYR A 520 1.43 19.08 20.03
C TYR A 520 1.88 20.54 19.88
N ALA A 521 3.20 20.78 19.92
CA ALA A 521 3.79 22.13 19.99
C ALA A 521 4.17 22.76 18.64
N ASP A 522 4.16 21.99 17.54
CA ASP A 522 4.59 22.42 16.19
C ASP A 522 5.88 23.26 16.17
N ASN A 523 6.90 22.76 16.86
CA ASN A 523 8.17 23.44 17.11
C ASN A 523 9.37 22.59 16.66
N PRO A 524 9.49 22.25 15.37
CA PRO A 524 10.51 21.34 14.89
C PRO A 524 11.93 21.87 15.19
N ILE A 525 12.85 20.96 15.51
CA ILE A 525 14.25 21.30 15.76
C ILE A 525 15.13 21.01 14.55
N LYS A 526 16.21 21.77 14.41
CA LYS A 526 17.25 21.54 13.40
C LYS A 526 18.07 20.30 13.78
N HIS A 527 18.15 19.31 12.90
CA HIS A 527 18.97 18.12 13.16
C HIS A 527 20.46 18.49 13.12
N PRO A 528 21.28 18.11 14.12
CA PRO A 528 22.69 18.51 14.21
C PRO A 528 23.58 17.86 13.14
N LEU A 529 23.18 16.70 12.61
CA LEU A 529 23.89 16.02 11.53
C LEU A 529 23.22 16.34 10.19
N ALA A 530 23.71 17.36 9.49
CA ALA A 530 23.32 17.63 8.10
C ALA A 530 23.84 16.54 7.15
N THR A 531 23.27 16.46 5.95
CA THR A 531 23.72 15.52 4.90
C THR A 531 24.22 16.26 3.66
N LYS A 532 25.11 15.64 2.88
CA LYS A 532 25.68 16.26 1.68
C LYS A 532 24.64 16.53 0.59
N ASP A 533 23.62 15.69 0.51
CA ASP A 533 22.57 15.75 -0.51
C ASP A 533 21.41 16.68 -0.13
N LYS A 534 21.15 16.90 1.17
CA LYS A 534 19.98 17.65 1.66
C LYS A 534 20.33 18.90 2.48
N GLY A 535 21.57 19.02 2.93
CA GLY A 535 22.00 20.07 3.85
C GLY A 535 21.34 19.90 5.21
N PHE A 536 20.96 21.02 5.82
CA PHE A 536 20.16 21.04 7.03
C PHE A 536 18.72 20.58 6.75
N TYR A 537 18.21 19.78 7.68
CA TYR A 537 16.83 19.31 7.74
C TYR A 537 16.31 19.45 9.17
N SER A 538 14.99 19.47 9.32
CA SER A 538 14.33 19.55 10.63
C SER A 538 13.71 18.20 11.01
N VAL A 539 13.62 17.99 12.32
CA VAL A 539 12.96 16.83 12.92
C VAL A 539 11.92 17.30 13.94
N ASP A 540 10.82 16.57 14.00
CA ASP A 540 9.72 16.81 14.93
C ASP A 540 9.15 15.47 15.43
N CYS A 541 8.36 15.49 16.50
CA CYS A 541 7.60 14.34 16.98
C CYS A 541 6.14 14.70 17.20
N ARG A 542 5.24 13.94 16.55
CA ARG A 542 3.79 14.17 16.60
C ARG A 542 3.07 13.35 17.68
N THR A 543 3.82 12.62 18.49
CA THR A 543 3.33 11.76 19.58
C THR A 543 3.96 12.20 20.90
N ASP A 544 3.28 11.92 22.01
CA ASP A 544 3.78 12.30 23.34
C ASP A 544 5.05 11.49 23.67
N LEU A 545 6.15 12.19 23.94
CA LEU A 545 7.44 11.63 24.38
C LEU A 545 7.76 11.92 25.85
N SER A 546 6.85 12.57 26.58
CA SER A 546 7.08 13.04 27.95
C SER A 546 7.38 11.94 28.98
N ALA A 547 7.13 10.67 28.64
CA ALA A 547 7.48 9.54 29.48
C ALA A 547 8.94 9.07 29.29
N LEU A 548 9.66 9.62 28.32
CA LEU A 548 11.03 9.23 27.97
C LEU A 548 12.03 10.27 28.46
N GLU A 549 13.20 9.80 28.84
CA GLU A 549 14.29 10.67 29.26
C GLU A 549 14.94 11.38 28.06
N PRO A 550 15.47 12.62 28.23
CA PRO A 550 16.08 13.39 27.13
C PRO A 550 17.16 12.62 26.35
N ASN A 551 17.92 11.76 27.02
CA ASN A 551 18.95 10.93 26.39
C ASN A 551 18.38 9.81 25.50
N GLU A 552 17.21 9.28 25.81
CA GLU A 552 16.50 8.27 25.00
C GLU A 552 15.91 8.93 23.76
N ILE A 553 15.26 10.08 23.94
CA ILE A 553 14.73 10.89 22.83
C ILE A 553 15.88 11.30 21.89
N ALA A 554 17.02 11.76 22.44
CA ALA A 554 18.20 12.10 21.63
C ALA A 554 18.67 10.92 20.76
N LYS A 555 18.75 9.70 21.31
CA LYS A 555 19.11 8.50 20.54
C LYS A 555 18.13 8.21 19.42
N MET A 556 16.82 8.38 19.67
CA MET A 556 15.78 8.22 18.66
C MET A 556 15.93 9.26 17.55
N LEU A 557 16.09 10.54 17.88
CA LEU A 557 16.23 11.62 16.90
C LEU A 557 17.45 11.44 15.98
N LEU A 558 18.56 10.87 16.47
CA LEU A 558 19.72 10.53 15.65
C LEU A 558 19.46 9.47 14.57
N ASN A 559 18.37 8.72 14.68
CA ASN A 559 17.92 7.75 13.69
C ASN A 559 16.91 8.35 12.71
N VAL A 560 16.35 9.54 12.99
CA VAL A 560 15.34 10.18 12.15
C VAL A 560 15.96 10.67 10.85
N ASN A 561 15.68 9.92 9.78
CA ASN A 561 16.06 10.24 8.41
C ASN A 561 15.13 9.52 7.42
N ASP A 562 15.16 9.99 6.19
CA ASP A 562 14.37 9.51 5.05
C ASP A 562 15.20 8.72 4.02
N HIS A 563 16.38 8.22 4.40
CA HIS A 563 17.29 7.61 3.43
C HIS A 563 16.81 6.25 2.89
N SER A 564 16.10 5.44 3.69
CA SER A 564 15.72 4.07 3.30
C SER A 564 14.71 4.07 2.13
N THR A 565 13.59 4.78 2.26
CA THR A 565 12.59 4.92 1.18
C THR A 565 13.13 5.69 -0.01
N ASN A 566 13.81 6.83 0.20
CA ASN A 566 14.42 7.59 -0.89
C ASN A 566 15.40 6.74 -1.69
N SER A 567 16.19 5.89 -1.03
CA SER A 567 17.13 4.99 -1.72
C SER A 567 16.39 4.05 -2.65
N PHE A 568 15.28 3.44 -2.20
CA PHE A 568 14.48 2.53 -3.01
C PHE A 568 13.70 3.24 -4.12
N ILE A 569 13.06 4.38 -3.84
CA ILE A 569 12.38 5.23 -4.83
C ILE A 569 13.35 5.68 -5.92
N GLN A 570 14.60 5.99 -5.57
CA GLN A 570 15.66 6.26 -6.54
C GLN A 570 16.05 5.01 -7.34
N GLN A 571 16.02 3.81 -6.76
CA GLN A 571 16.20 2.58 -7.54
C GLN A 571 15.05 2.39 -8.52
N ILE A 572 13.79 2.57 -8.12
CA ILE A 572 12.62 2.49 -9.02
C ILE A 572 12.86 3.38 -10.24
N ARG A 573 13.16 4.66 -10.02
CA ARG A 573 13.40 5.65 -11.10
C ARG A 573 14.59 5.34 -11.98
N ARG A 574 15.62 4.65 -11.47
CA ARG A 574 16.87 4.39 -12.20
C ARG A 574 16.88 3.03 -12.88
N TYR A 575 16.06 2.08 -12.45
CA TYR A 575 16.11 0.69 -12.92
C TYR A 575 14.86 0.24 -13.65
N ILE A 576 13.70 0.85 -13.40
CA ILE A 576 12.45 0.55 -14.10
C ILE A 576 12.19 1.67 -15.11
N SER A 577 12.41 1.40 -16.39
CA SER A 577 12.32 2.43 -17.45
C SER A 577 10.94 3.10 -17.50
N SER A 578 9.87 2.35 -17.22
CA SER A 578 8.50 2.89 -17.28
C SER A 578 8.12 3.78 -16.09
N LEU A 579 8.95 3.78 -15.04
CA LEU A 579 8.77 4.59 -13.83
C LEU A 579 9.88 5.64 -13.67
N GLU A 580 10.64 5.87 -14.74
CA GLU A 580 11.64 6.93 -14.79
C GLU A 580 10.98 8.32 -14.74
N ARG A 581 11.74 9.34 -14.34
CA ARG A 581 11.28 10.72 -14.44
C ARG A 581 11.01 11.10 -15.90
N PRO A 582 9.98 11.91 -16.17
CA PRO A 582 9.73 12.39 -17.51
C PRO A 582 10.90 13.23 -18.03
N LEU A 583 11.14 13.13 -19.33
CA LEU A 583 12.18 13.89 -20.01
C LEU A 583 11.68 15.31 -20.29
N THR A 584 12.53 16.30 -20.10
CA THR A 584 12.27 17.66 -20.60
C THR A 584 12.37 17.65 -22.13
N THR A 585 11.33 18.14 -22.81
CA THR A 585 11.37 18.25 -24.28
C THR A 585 12.32 19.35 -24.74
N ALA A 586 12.80 19.27 -25.98
CA ALA A 586 13.70 20.26 -26.59
C ALA A 586 13.10 21.68 -26.62
N ARG A 587 11.78 21.82 -26.48
CA ARG A 587 11.07 23.12 -26.41
C ARG A 587 10.95 23.68 -24.99
N GLY A 588 11.60 23.08 -23.98
CA GLY A 588 11.70 23.61 -22.61
C GLY A 588 10.47 23.45 -21.72
N ASP A 589 9.26 23.67 -22.26
CA ASP A 589 8.06 23.84 -21.44
C ASP A 589 7.24 22.57 -21.21
N LYS A 590 7.49 21.51 -21.98
CA LYS A 590 6.71 20.25 -21.89
C LYS A 590 7.55 19.08 -21.42
N LYS A 591 6.95 18.25 -20.58
CA LYS A 591 7.47 16.94 -20.13
C LYS A 591 7.02 15.85 -21.09
N SER A 592 7.93 14.94 -21.45
CA SER A 592 7.65 13.75 -22.25
C SER A 592 7.60 12.50 -21.38
N TYR A 593 6.53 11.72 -21.54
CA TYR A 593 6.24 10.46 -20.86
C TYR A 593 6.36 9.25 -21.81
N ILE A 594 7.26 9.34 -22.80
CA ILE A 594 7.46 8.31 -23.83
C ILE A 594 7.61 6.88 -23.29
N TYR A 595 8.23 6.71 -22.11
CA TYR A 595 8.43 5.39 -21.50
C TYR A 595 7.34 4.98 -20.52
N ALA A 596 6.40 5.88 -20.17
CA ALA A 596 5.36 5.57 -19.20
C ALA A 596 4.50 4.39 -19.66
N ASN A 597 4.21 3.49 -18.74
CA ASN A 597 3.30 2.38 -19.00
C ASN A 597 1.86 2.89 -19.09
N PHE A 598 1.02 2.12 -19.78
CA PHE A 598 -0.42 2.39 -19.89
C PHE A 598 -1.27 1.56 -18.93
N ASN A 599 -0.72 0.47 -18.37
CA ASN A 599 -1.40 -0.37 -17.39
C ASN A 599 -0.56 -0.47 -16.10
N PRO A 600 -1.05 0.06 -14.97
CA PRO A 600 -0.41 -0.01 -13.64
C PRO A 600 -0.07 -1.42 -13.15
N LYS A 601 -0.77 -2.46 -13.62
CA LYS A 601 -0.47 -3.87 -13.34
C LYS A 601 1.02 -4.18 -13.57
N TYR A 602 1.56 -3.72 -14.70
CA TYR A 602 2.96 -3.97 -15.03
C TYR A 602 3.94 -3.15 -14.20
N ALA A 603 3.53 -1.98 -13.70
CA ALA A 603 4.33 -1.24 -12.72
C ALA A 603 4.40 -2.02 -11.40
N GLN A 604 3.29 -2.54 -10.88
CA GLN A 604 3.30 -3.37 -9.67
C GLN A 604 4.23 -4.58 -9.84
N PHE A 605 4.16 -5.25 -11.00
CA PHE A 605 5.01 -6.41 -11.29
C PHE A 605 6.49 -6.04 -11.27
N ALA A 606 6.89 -5.01 -12.01
CA ALA A 606 8.27 -4.56 -12.09
C ALA A 606 8.80 -4.09 -10.72
N ILE A 607 7.98 -3.37 -9.94
CA ILE A 607 8.35 -2.89 -8.60
C ILE A 607 8.57 -4.05 -7.65
N THR A 608 7.71 -5.07 -7.67
CA THR A 608 7.84 -6.24 -6.79
C THR A 608 9.08 -7.05 -7.16
N ILE A 609 9.36 -7.22 -8.45
CA ILE A 609 10.60 -7.85 -8.94
C ILE A 609 11.83 -7.05 -8.46
N LEU A 610 11.79 -5.72 -8.56
CA LEU A 610 12.85 -4.85 -8.07
C LEU A 610 13.01 -4.94 -6.55
N ARG A 611 11.92 -5.00 -5.78
CA ARG A 611 11.93 -5.16 -4.31
C ARG A 611 12.62 -6.47 -3.94
N THR A 612 12.25 -7.58 -4.55
CA THR A 612 12.87 -8.89 -4.30
C THR A 612 14.37 -8.85 -4.63
N TYR A 613 14.75 -8.29 -5.77
CA TYR A 613 16.17 -8.12 -6.13
C TYR A 613 16.92 -7.21 -5.15
N TYR A 614 16.34 -6.07 -4.80
CA TYR A 614 16.92 -5.08 -3.92
C TYR A 614 17.16 -5.65 -2.51
N ASN A 615 16.17 -6.36 -1.95
CA ASN A 615 16.25 -6.90 -0.60
C ASN A 615 17.19 -8.11 -0.49
N PHE A 616 17.18 -9.03 -1.46
CA PHE A 616 17.83 -10.33 -1.31
C PHE A 616 19.10 -10.51 -2.14
N CYS A 617 19.28 -9.75 -3.23
CA CYS A 617 20.40 -9.97 -4.16
C CYS A 617 21.45 -8.86 -4.14
N ARG A 618 21.05 -7.63 -3.82
CA ARG A 618 21.90 -6.44 -3.99
C ARG A 618 22.48 -5.95 -2.68
N PRO A 619 23.75 -6.28 -2.35
CA PRO A 619 24.37 -5.80 -1.15
C PRO A 619 24.76 -4.33 -1.28
N PHE A 620 24.83 -3.65 -0.14
CA PHE A 620 25.34 -2.29 -0.05
C PHE A 620 26.27 -2.14 1.15
N LYS A 621 27.21 -1.21 1.02
CA LYS A 621 28.11 -0.84 2.12
C LYS A 621 27.39 0.14 3.04
N SER A 622 27.23 -0.23 4.32
CA SER A 622 26.69 0.68 5.34
C SER A 622 27.81 1.34 6.16
N ALA A 623 27.44 2.13 7.17
CA ALA A 623 28.36 2.82 8.06
C ALA A 623 29.29 1.86 8.82
N ASP A 624 28.81 0.63 9.10
CA ASP A 624 29.58 -0.48 9.69
C ASP A 624 30.65 -1.08 8.75
N LYS A 625 30.79 -0.54 7.53
CA LYS A 625 31.68 -1.00 6.46
C LYS A 625 31.39 -2.42 5.93
N LYS A 626 30.40 -3.13 6.48
CA LYS A 626 29.99 -4.46 6.00
C LYS A 626 29.23 -4.30 4.67
N VAL A 627 29.40 -5.27 3.78
CA VAL A 627 28.72 -5.31 2.47
C VAL A 627 27.68 -6.44 2.55
N LEU A 628 26.44 -6.06 2.87
CA LEU A 628 25.34 -7.00 3.12
C LEU A 628 24.09 -6.53 2.38
N THR A 629 23.22 -7.46 2.02
CA THR A 629 21.89 -7.16 1.48
C THR A 629 20.97 -6.61 2.58
N PRO A 630 19.89 -5.89 2.22
CA PRO A 630 18.90 -5.48 3.21
C PRO A 630 18.30 -6.66 4.01
N ALA A 631 18.06 -7.81 3.37
CA ALA A 631 17.56 -9.01 4.05
C ALA A 631 18.55 -9.57 5.08
N GLN A 632 19.84 -9.59 4.74
CA GLN A 632 20.91 -9.97 5.67
C GLN A 632 21.01 -9.00 6.84
N ARG A 633 20.84 -7.70 6.60
CA ARG A 633 20.89 -6.67 7.66
C ARG A 633 19.68 -6.71 8.58
N LEU A 634 18.50 -6.98 8.04
CA LEU A 634 17.30 -7.23 8.85
C LEU A 634 17.43 -8.54 9.65
N GLY A 635 18.28 -9.46 9.20
CA GLY A 635 18.55 -10.73 9.85
C GLY A 635 17.49 -11.80 9.59
N ILE A 636 16.79 -11.72 8.46
CA ILE A 636 15.83 -12.77 8.04
C ILE A 636 16.50 -13.89 7.24
N THR A 637 17.75 -13.71 6.83
CA THR A 637 18.57 -14.71 6.13
C THR A 637 20.05 -14.34 6.21
N ASP A 638 20.94 -15.32 6.19
CA ASP A 638 22.39 -15.08 6.10
C ASP A 638 22.90 -15.17 4.64
N LYS A 639 22.08 -15.64 3.72
CA LYS A 639 22.46 -15.85 2.31
C LYS A 639 22.23 -14.59 1.48
N GLN A 640 23.24 -14.22 0.68
CA GLN A 640 23.03 -13.36 -0.50
C GLN A 640 22.54 -14.24 -1.66
N PHE A 641 21.38 -13.89 -2.22
CA PHE A 641 20.78 -14.63 -3.33
C PHE A 641 21.17 -14.03 -4.69
N ASP A 642 20.95 -14.79 -5.75
CA ASP A 642 21.01 -14.30 -7.13
C ASP A 642 19.73 -14.60 -7.93
N TRP A 643 19.72 -14.20 -9.21
CA TRP A 643 18.58 -14.48 -10.09
C TRP A 643 18.35 -15.97 -10.31
N LYS A 644 19.38 -16.80 -10.30
CA LYS A 644 19.23 -18.25 -10.48
C LYS A 644 18.54 -18.84 -9.26
N ASP A 645 18.89 -18.38 -8.06
CA ASP A 645 18.18 -18.76 -6.85
C ASP A 645 16.68 -18.43 -6.97
N ILE A 646 16.29 -17.23 -7.39
CA ILE A 646 14.86 -16.84 -7.50
C ILE A 646 14.14 -17.59 -8.64
N ILE A 647 14.78 -17.70 -9.81
CA ILE A 647 14.15 -18.25 -11.03
C ILE A 647 14.05 -19.78 -10.93
N TYR A 648 15.04 -20.44 -10.35
CA TYR A 648 15.16 -21.90 -10.37
C TYR A 648 15.04 -22.56 -9.00
N PHE A 649 14.73 -21.84 -7.90
CA PHE A 649 14.52 -22.52 -6.61
C PHE A 649 13.37 -23.52 -6.69
N LYS A 650 13.61 -24.66 -6.06
CA LYS A 650 12.70 -25.80 -5.96
C LYS A 650 11.88 -25.71 -4.68
#